data_AF-A0A1Z2XP55-F1
#
_entry.id   AF-A0A1Z2XP55-F1
#
_cell.length_a   1.000
_cell.length_b   1.000
_cell.length_c   1.000
_cell.angle_alpha   90.00
_cell.angle_beta   90.00
_cell.angle_gamma   90.00
#
_symmetry.space_group_name_H-M   'P 1'
#
loop_
_entity.id
_entity.type
_entity.pdbx_description
1 polymer ?
#
loop_
_entity_poly.entity_id
_entity_poly.type
_entity_poly.pdbx_seq_one_letter_code
_entity_poly.pdbx_strand_id
1 'polypeptide(L)'
;MLCEFQRVIYPPVPSPGSYMVALYHPCEQVKDLAGNILTQIKAVGYCLPTAENLRFNMQGRWKTNSKFGVQFEVESYDEVLVPTKEGVIGYLASGQIKGIGQKTAEKIYDLFGVKALDILDSEPEKLLQIKGITEKKLQKIRESYLMNRGARDIIAFLAPHGITPRQALKFYEEYAEHTMDTVKNHPYRLCELSGVGFLTADKIAASMGFDQLSTERVDEGLLYTLTEAEGCGHLCMEKHAFLKAALKLLDTPDLTAQMAANRAARLVESGQLTTYDQYVYRTKTVHAESHLARRIQQFLKAKITGCTNLETELNGAEKSLNLRFAPEQWQAVKMALTQGLSVITGGPRTGKTMIQRAILDIYHRQNPNATICCCAPTGRAARRMEQATGHPASTIHKALNLVADEDGNFNDPELLDADLVLVDEVSMLDIYLAGYLLDAISLGAQVVLIGDSDQLPSVGPGAVLSEIIASGKVPVARLDKVFRQQAGSRIAVNAKAIRQGVRNLEFGEDFQFVDSSDIETSADKVVELYLQEVKKFGLDNVALLTPYRKKTATGANALNLRLRDIINPPASGKPEATHGKRVFRLGDRVMQMKNLGEVNNGDVGYITDIFCDTEGITIRVNFGDGREVEYDTDQLSMLDLGYASTVHKSQGSEYQSVIVNLQKTHYIMLTRPLAYTAITRGKSRVIMVGEKRALYMAISRTDTEKRGTCLAKRIKNS
;
A
#
# COMPACT_ATOMS: atom_id res chain seq x y z
N MET A 1 12.78 43.06 -15.39
CA MET A 1 11.34 43.29 -15.32
C MET A 1 10.65 41.97 -15.03
N LEU A 2 9.98 41.84 -13.89
CA LEU A 2 9.35 40.58 -13.48
C LEU A 2 7.97 40.43 -14.15
N CYS A 3 7.74 39.32 -14.84
CA CYS A 3 6.49 39.09 -15.57
C CYS A 3 6.14 37.61 -15.75
N GLU A 4 4.86 37.30 -15.97
CA GLU A 4 4.32 35.96 -16.22
C GLU A 4 3.89 35.84 -17.69
N PHE A 5 4.17 34.68 -18.30
CA PHE A 5 3.73 34.42 -19.67
C PHE A 5 2.21 34.34 -19.76
N GLN A 6 1.62 35.01 -20.75
CA GLN A 6 0.18 35.00 -20.98
C GLN A 6 -0.22 34.24 -22.25
N ARG A 7 0.39 34.57 -23.40
CA ARG A 7 0.18 33.86 -24.67
C ARG A 7 1.16 34.30 -25.76
N VAL A 8 1.42 33.44 -26.73
CA VAL A 8 2.13 33.80 -27.97
C VAL A 8 1.18 34.51 -28.94
N ILE A 9 1.63 35.61 -29.55
CA ILE A 9 0.95 36.31 -30.65
C ILE A 9 1.49 35.81 -32.01
N TYR A 10 2.80 35.61 -32.12
CA TYR A 10 3.46 35.16 -33.34
C TYR A 10 4.77 34.43 -33.03
N PRO A 11 5.14 33.38 -33.80
CA PRO A 11 4.27 32.65 -34.72
C PRO A 11 3.22 31.81 -33.95
N PRO A 12 2.11 31.38 -34.58
CA PRO A 12 1.06 30.61 -33.90
C PRO A 12 1.55 29.25 -33.36
N VAL A 13 2.61 28.68 -33.96
CA VAL A 13 3.34 27.51 -33.44
C VAL A 13 4.84 27.85 -33.47
N PRO A 14 5.46 28.17 -32.32
CA PRO A 14 6.86 28.55 -32.26
C PRO A 14 7.80 27.35 -32.48
N SER A 15 8.74 27.50 -33.41
CA SER A 15 9.86 26.58 -33.57
C SER A 15 11.06 27.03 -32.73
N PRO A 16 11.94 26.11 -32.27
CA PRO A 16 13.16 26.48 -31.57
C PRO A 16 13.99 27.49 -32.37
N GLY A 17 14.41 28.59 -31.75
CA GLY A 17 15.18 29.65 -32.42
C GLY A 17 14.34 30.62 -33.27
N SER A 18 13.01 30.54 -33.26
CA SER A 18 12.17 31.49 -33.99
C SER A 18 12.05 32.85 -33.29
N TYR A 19 11.87 33.90 -34.08
CA TYR A 19 11.51 35.22 -33.57
C TYR A 19 10.06 35.18 -33.08
N MET A 20 9.85 35.60 -31.85
CA MET A 20 8.58 35.51 -31.15
C MET A 20 8.06 36.89 -30.76
N VAL A 21 6.74 37.01 -30.77
CA VAL A 21 5.98 38.11 -30.18
C VAL A 21 5.02 37.48 -29.19
N ALA A 22 5.13 37.81 -27.92
CA ALA A 22 4.31 37.24 -26.85
C ALA A 22 3.82 38.32 -25.88
N LEU A 23 2.68 38.04 -25.23
CA LEU A 23 2.13 38.87 -24.18
C LEU A 23 2.53 38.32 -22.82
N TYR A 24 2.92 39.23 -21.94
CA TYR A 24 3.28 38.94 -20.56
C TYR A 24 2.50 39.85 -19.62
N HIS A 25 2.15 39.33 -18.44
CA HIS A 25 1.58 40.10 -17.36
C HIS A 25 2.72 40.58 -16.44
N PRO A 26 2.96 41.90 -16.28
CA PRO A 26 3.96 42.39 -15.36
C PRO A 26 3.54 42.11 -13.90
N CYS A 27 4.44 41.49 -13.14
CA CYS A 27 4.26 41.19 -11.71
C CYS A 27 4.71 42.34 -10.80
N GLU A 28 5.12 43.46 -11.40
CA GLU A 28 5.54 44.69 -10.72
C GLU A 28 4.82 45.90 -11.34
N GLN A 29 4.80 47.03 -10.64
CA GLN A 29 4.13 48.23 -11.14
C GLN A 29 4.95 48.90 -12.25
N VAL A 30 4.74 48.45 -13.48
CA VAL A 30 5.30 49.09 -14.68
C VAL A 30 4.34 50.18 -15.14
N LYS A 31 4.85 51.40 -15.36
CA LYS A 31 4.05 52.53 -15.83
C LYS A 31 4.42 52.91 -17.26
N ASP A 32 3.43 53.36 -18.03
CA ASP A 32 3.66 54.00 -19.33
C ASP A 32 4.19 55.43 -19.17
N LEU A 33 4.49 56.08 -20.30
CA LEU A 33 4.96 57.48 -20.34
C LEU A 33 3.93 58.50 -19.80
N ALA A 34 2.66 58.11 -19.70
CA ALA A 34 1.59 58.92 -19.12
C ALA A 34 1.36 58.61 -17.63
N GLY A 35 2.13 57.69 -17.05
CA GLY A 35 2.05 57.31 -15.63
C GLY A 35 0.99 56.23 -15.31
N ASN A 36 0.32 55.66 -16.31
CA ASN A 36 -0.67 54.60 -16.11
C ASN A 36 0.01 53.26 -15.88
N ILE A 37 -0.53 52.45 -14.96
CA ILE A 37 -0.02 51.10 -14.70
C ILE A 37 -0.38 50.18 -15.88
N LEU A 38 0.63 49.54 -16.45
CA LEU A 38 0.47 48.55 -17.50
C LEU A 38 0.01 47.23 -16.90
N THR A 39 -1.07 46.66 -17.43
CA THR A 39 -1.57 45.33 -17.05
C THR A 39 -1.10 44.22 -17.99
N GLN A 40 -0.58 44.58 -19.17
CA GLN A 40 -0.02 43.67 -20.15
C GLN A 40 1.13 44.32 -20.89
N ILE A 41 2.14 43.53 -21.24
CA ILE A 41 3.31 43.97 -21.99
C ILE A 41 3.50 43.08 -23.20
N LYS A 42 3.70 43.69 -24.36
CA LYS A 42 4.04 43.00 -25.59
C LYS A 42 5.56 42.89 -25.69
N ALA A 43 6.09 41.70 -25.47
CA ALA A 43 7.51 41.41 -25.58
C ALA A 43 7.86 40.79 -26.94
N VAL A 44 9.04 41.11 -27.45
CA VAL A 44 9.56 40.60 -28.73
C VAL A 44 11.01 40.16 -28.58
N GLY A 45 11.40 39.09 -29.27
CA GLY A 45 12.75 38.54 -29.19
C GLY A 45 12.82 37.12 -29.73
N TYR A 46 14.00 36.52 -29.72
CA TYR A 46 14.19 35.12 -30.07
C TYR A 46 14.06 34.25 -28.81
N CYS A 47 13.43 33.08 -28.94
CA CYS A 47 13.29 32.12 -27.83
C CYS A 47 12.67 32.72 -26.55
N LEU A 48 11.59 33.51 -26.69
CA LEU A 48 10.92 34.06 -25.52
C LEU A 48 10.33 32.94 -24.64
N PRO A 49 10.36 33.09 -23.30
CA PRO A 49 9.90 32.03 -22.40
C PRO A 49 8.38 31.88 -22.43
N THR A 50 7.89 30.66 -22.64
CA THR A 50 6.44 30.35 -22.78
C THR A 50 5.89 29.43 -21.71
N ALA A 51 6.68 29.04 -20.71
CA ALA A 51 6.20 28.17 -19.66
C ALA A 51 5.13 28.90 -18.82
N GLU A 52 3.96 28.31 -18.72
CA GLU A 52 2.84 28.82 -17.92
C GLU A 52 3.15 28.63 -16.42
N ASN A 53 2.65 29.54 -15.57
CA ASN A 53 2.86 29.53 -14.11
C ASN A 53 4.30 29.74 -13.61
N LEU A 54 5.21 30.17 -14.48
CA LEU A 54 6.54 30.63 -14.10
C LEU A 54 6.64 32.16 -14.26
N ARG A 55 7.48 32.78 -13.42
CA ARG A 55 7.83 34.20 -13.54
C ARG A 55 9.19 34.33 -14.20
N PHE A 56 9.35 35.36 -15.01
CA PHE A 56 10.57 35.66 -15.71
C PHE A 56 11.01 37.08 -15.36
N ASN A 57 12.25 37.23 -14.92
CA ASN A 57 12.91 38.52 -14.85
C ASN A 57 13.54 38.81 -16.22
N MET A 58 12.85 39.60 -17.03
CA MET A 58 13.31 39.98 -18.36
C MET A 58 14.19 41.22 -18.33
N GLN A 59 15.33 41.16 -18.99
CA GLN A 59 16.19 42.30 -19.29
C GLN A 59 16.05 42.65 -20.78
N GLY A 60 16.07 43.94 -21.07
CA GLY A 60 15.84 44.42 -22.42
C GLY A 60 15.49 45.89 -22.43
N ARG A 61 14.94 46.34 -23.57
CA ARG A 61 14.68 47.76 -23.82
C ARG A 61 13.31 48.01 -24.42
N TRP A 62 12.70 49.12 -24.03
CA TRP A 62 11.48 49.60 -24.66
C TRP A 62 11.78 50.18 -26.04
N LYS A 63 11.02 49.74 -27.05
CA LYS A 63 11.15 50.21 -28.42
C LYS A 63 9.78 50.52 -28.99
N THR A 64 9.66 51.68 -29.63
CA THR A 64 8.42 52.08 -30.30
C THR A 64 8.49 51.68 -31.76
N ASN A 65 7.58 50.81 -32.19
CA ASN A 65 7.43 50.41 -33.58
C ASN A 65 6.28 51.21 -34.23
N SER A 66 6.53 51.78 -35.41
CA SER A 66 5.54 52.62 -36.12
C SER A 66 4.27 51.87 -36.54
N LYS A 67 4.32 50.53 -36.68
CA LYS A 67 3.15 49.68 -37.01
C LYS A 67 2.53 48.99 -35.80
N PHE A 68 3.32 48.65 -34.79
CA PHE A 68 2.89 47.73 -33.71
C PHE A 68 2.84 48.35 -32.31
N GLY A 69 3.18 49.63 -32.21
CA GLY A 69 3.19 50.38 -30.95
C GLY A 69 4.42 50.11 -30.11
N VAL A 70 4.32 50.39 -28.81
CA VAL A 70 5.39 50.17 -27.83
C VAL A 70 5.55 48.67 -27.55
N GLN A 71 6.77 48.17 -27.66
CA GLN A 71 7.13 46.78 -27.43
C GLN A 71 8.37 46.71 -26.52
N PHE A 72 8.49 45.64 -25.75
CA PHE A 72 9.67 45.34 -24.96
C PHE A 72 10.56 44.36 -25.72
N GLU A 73 11.70 44.82 -26.23
CA GLU A 73 12.68 43.98 -26.92
C GLU A 73 13.53 43.27 -25.86
N VAL A 74 13.33 41.96 -25.71
CA VAL A 74 13.99 41.14 -24.69
C VAL A 74 15.39 40.78 -25.18
N GLU A 75 16.39 41.09 -24.36
CA GLU A 75 17.81 40.77 -24.61
C GLU A 75 18.23 39.50 -23.86
N SER A 76 17.76 39.35 -22.62
CA SER A 76 17.95 38.15 -21.80
C SER A 76 16.79 38.01 -20.80
N TYR A 77 16.65 36.83 -20.21
CA TYR A 77 15.71 36.61 -19.12
C TYR A 77 16.23 35.53 -18.18
N ASP A 78 15.88 35.68 -16.91
CA ASP A 78 16.09 34.67 -15.88
C ASP A 78 14.73 34.18 -15.37
N GLU A 79 14.58 32.88 -15.21
CA GLU A 79 13.40 32.33 -14.56
C GLU A 79 13.49 32.57 -13.05
N VAL A 80 12.43 33.14 -12.47
CA VAL A 80 12.35 33.44 -11.03
C VAL A 80 11.31 32.53 -10.41
N LEU A 81 11.77 31.63 -9.55
CA LEU A 81 10.89 30.86 -8.68
C LEU A 81 10.47 31.75 -7.51
N VAL A 82 9.19 32.12 -7.46
CA VAL A 82 8.64 32.83 -6.30
C VAL A 82 8.00 31.81 -5.37
N PRO A 83 8.44 31.72 -4.10
CA PRO A 83 7.83 30.83 -3.13
C PRO A 83 6.33 31.10 -3.00
N THR A 84 5.51 30.06 -3.13
CA THR A 84 4.07 30.15 -2.89
C THR A 84 3.78 30.23 -1.40
N LYS A 85 2.56 30.67 -1.02
CA LYS A 85 2.11 30.65 0.38
C LYS A 85 2.28 29.25 0.98
N GLU A 86 1.83 28.26 0.25
CA GLU A 86 1.87 26.84 0.61
C GLU A 86 3.32 26.36 0.73
N GLY A 87 4.21 26.77 -0.17
CA GLY A 87 5.63 26.43 -0.13
C GLY A 87 6.34 27.02 1.09
N VAL A 88 6.10 28.30 1.40
CA VAL A 88 6.70 28.96 2.57
C VAL A 88 6.19 28.35 3.87
N ILE A 89 4.87 28.18 4.01
CA ILE A 89 4.28 27.57 5.21
C ILE A 89 4.74 26.11 5.34
N GLY A 90 4.76 25.36 4.25
CA GLY A 90 5.19 23.96 4.21
C GLY A 90 6.64 23.79 4.64
N TYR A 91 7.55 24.64 4.17
CA TYR A 91 8.94 24.64 4.60
C TYR A 91 9.08 25.00 6.09
N LEU A 92 8.40 26.06 6.55
CA LEU A 92 8.44 26.51 7.94
C LEU A 92 7.87 25.46 8.91
N ALA A 93 6.80 24.77 8.51
CA ALA A 93 6.12 23.73 9.30
C ALA A 93 6.66 22.31 9.04
N SER A 94 7.79 22.18 8.36
CA SER A 94 8.37 20.89 7.94
C SER A 94 8.78 19.96 9.07
N GLY A 95 8.78 20.44 10.32
CA GLY A 95 9.33 19.73 11.48
C GLY A 95 10.87 19.79 11.56
N GLN A 96 11.55 20.22 10.49
CA GLN A 96 13.00 20.39 10.46
C GLN A 96 13.42 21.68 11.16
N ILE A 97 12.62 22.75 11.06
CA ILE A 97 12.84 23.98 11.82
C ILE A 97 12.26 23.81 13.23
N LYS A 98 13.12 23.38 14.15
CA LYS A 98 12.74 23.09 15.54
C LYS A 98 12.15 24.34 16.20
N GLY A 99 10.90 24.22 16.62
CA GLY A 99 10.15 25.31 17.27
C GLY A 99 9.08 25.94 16.39
N ILE A 100 8.98 25.60 15.10
CA ILE A 100 7.89 26.08 14.23
C ILE A 100 6.97 24.91 13.89
N GLY A 101 5.76 24.94 14.46
CA GLY A 101 4.65 24.07 14.03
C GLY A 101 3.73 24.79 13.06
N GLN A 102 2.76 24.07 12.49
CA GLN A 102 1.81 24.58 11.48
C GLN A 102 1.21 25.96 11.84
N LYS A 103 0.64 26.10 13.04
CA LYS A 103 0.03 27.36 13.50
C LYS A 103 1.05 28.50 13.67
N THR A 104 2.31 28.17 13.96
CA THR A 104 3.39 29.16 14.07
C THR A 104 3.86 29.58 12.67
N ALA A 105 4.00 28.63 11.74
CA ALA A 105 4.34 28.91 10.35
C ALA A 105 3.30 29.81 9.66
N GLU A 106 2.01 29.55 9.89
CA GLU A 106 0.92 30.39 9.40
C GLU A 106 1.04 31.83 9.93
N LYS A 107 1.28 32.01 11.24
CA LYS A 107 1.49 33.34 11.84
C LYS A 107 2.72 34.06 11.28
N ILE A 108 3.80 33.33 11.01
CA ILE A 108 5.01 33.89 10.39
C ILE A 108 4.67 34.37 8.98
N TYR A 109 3.97 33.56 8.19
CA TYR A 109 3.55 33.93 6.85
C TYR A 109 2.55 35.10 6.85
N ASP A 110 1.58 35.12 7.76
CA ASP A 110 0.59 36.20 7.81
C ASP A 110 1.23 37.56 8.12
N LEU A 111 2.34 37.56 8.87
CA LEU A 111 3.08 38.79 9.20
C LEU A 111 4.07 39.21 8.11
N PHE A 112 4.76 38.26 7.47
CA PHE A 112 5.90 38.55 6.59
C PHE A 112 5.69 38.16 5.11
N GLY A 113 4.61 37.44 4.81
CA GLY A 113 4.28 36.92 3.49
C GLY A 113 5.40 36.06 2.89
N VAL A 114 5.58 36.18 1.58
CA VAL A 114 6.64 35.48 0.83
C VAL A 114 8.06 35.82 1.30
N LYS A 115 8.24 36.95 2.00
CA LYS A 115 9.54 37.39 2.55
C LYS A 115 9.89 36.73 3.89
N ALA A 116 9.02 35.87 4.44
CA ALA A 116 9.26 35.20 5.72
C ALA A 116 10.62 34.49 5.78
N LEU A 117 11.02 33.84 4.68
CA LEU A 117 12.28 33.11 4.58
C LEU A 117 13.48 34.08 4.45
N ASP A 118 13.32 35.20 3.78
CA ASP A 118 14.36 36.23 3.67
C ASP A 118 14.61 36.94 5.01
N ILE A 119 13.56 37.07 5.83
CA ILE A 119 13.66 37.59 7.20
C ILE A 119 14.40 36.61 8.10
N LEU A 120 14.22 35.29 7.92
CA LEU A 120 15.04 34.30 8.62
C LEU A 120 16.53 34.41 8.27
N ASP A 121 16.86 34.78 7.03
CA ASP A 121 18.23 34.99 6.57
C ASP A 121 18.87 36.28 7.10
N SER A 122 18.12 37.39 7.05
CA SER A 122 18.68 38.73 7.27
C SER A 122 18.38 39.31 8.66
N GLU A 123 17.18 39.08 9.19
CA GLU A 123 16.68 39.74 10.41
C GLU A 123 15.80 38.80 11.26
N PRO A 124 16.30 37.63 11.71
CA PRO A 124 15.49 36.63 12.42
C PRO A 124 14.91 37.15 13.73
N GLU A 125 15.52 38.16 14.35
CA GLU A 125 15.03 38.88 15.54
C GLU A 125 13.57 39.37 15.38
N LYS A 126 13.12 39.68 14.14
CA LYS A 126 11.74 40.11 13.86
C LYS A 126 10.69 39.07 14.22
N LEU A 127 11.05 37.79 14.30
CA LEU A 127 10.14 36.70 14.71
C LEU A 127 9.66 36.84 16.16
N LEU A 128 10.37 37.60 17.02
CA LEU A 128 9.94 37.88 18.40
C LEU A 128 8.62 38.66 18.48
N GLN A 129 8.21 39.31 17.38
CA GLN A 129 6.92 40.00 17.29
C GLN A 129 5.73 39.02 17.33
N ILE A 130 5.98 37.72 17.11
CA ILE A 130 4.94 36.69 17.05
C ILE A 130 4.72 36.08 18.44
N LYS A 131 3.49 36.24 18.95
CA LYS A 131 3.07 35.68 20.24
C LYS A 131 3.30 34.15 20.28
N GLY A 132 4.23 33.72 21.14
CA GLY A 132 4.64 32.31 21.32
C GLY A 132 6.03 31.96 20.78
N ILE A 133 6.79 32.94 20.28
CA ILE A 133 8.22 32.83 19.99
C ILE A 133 8.99 33.59 21.08
N THR A 134 9.69 32.85 21.94
CA THR A 134 10.59 33.40 22.97
C THR A 134 12.04 33.40 22.47
N GLU A 135 12.94 34.13 23.13
CA GLU A 135 14.37 34.18 22.77
C GLU A 135 15.00 32.78 22.64
N LYS A 136 14.73 31.92 23.63
CA LYS A 136 15.21 30.52 23.63
C LYS A 136 14.66 29.70 22.45
N LYS A 137 13.43 29.99 22.02
CA LYS A 137 12.79 29.33 20.89
C LYS A 137 13.31 29.88 19.55
N LEU A 138 13.56 31.19 19.47
CA LEU A 138 14.21 31.83 18.33
C LEU A 138 15.61 31.25 18.09
N GLN A 139 16.40 31.04 19.14
CA GLN A 139 17.73 30.44 19.00
C GLN A 139 17.67 29.03 18.38
N LYS A 140 16.73 28.18 18.84
CA LYS A 140 16.49 26.85 18.23
C LYS A 140 16.06 26.94 16.77
N ILE A 141 15.22 27.92 16.44
CA ILE A 141 14.79 28.19 15.06
C ILE A 141 16.00 28.56 14.19
N ARG A 142 16.87 29.46 14.65
CA ARG A 142 18.08 29.89 13.91
C ARG A 142 19.03 28.72 13.65
N GLU A 143 19.35 27.94 14.69
CA GLU A 143 20.25 26.79 14.57
C GLU A 143 19.72 25.75 13.59
N SER A 144 18.44 25.39 13.68
CA SER A 144 17.82 24.41 12.80
C SER A 144 17.57 24.91 11.37
N TYR A 145 17.29 26.20 11.20
CA TYR A 145 17.15 26.82 9.87
C TYR A 145 18.48 26.87 9.11
N LEU A 146 19.58 27.24 9.79
CA LEU A 146 20.92 27.28 9.20
C LEU A 146 21.35 25.92 8.62
N MET A 147 21.00 24.81 9.28
CA MET A 147 21.31 23.47 8.81
C MET A 147 20.53 23.07 7.54
N ASN A 148 19.35 23.65 7.31
CA ASN A 148 18.44 23.25 6.22
C ASN A 148 18.31 24.29 5.10
N ARG A 149 19.06 25.40 5.19
CA ARG A 149 18.96 26.55 4.29
C ARG A 149 19.12 26.19 2.81
N GLY A 150 20.06 25.28 2.48
CA GLY A 150 20.32 24.87 1.10
C GLY A 150 19.12 24.21 0.40
N ALA A 151 18.27 23.52 1.17
CA ALA A 151 17.09 22.82 0.64
C ALA A 151 15.83 23.71 0.58
N ARG A 152 15.92 25.00 0.91
CA ARG A 152 14.77 25.92 0.96
C ARG A 152 14.00 25.96 -0.35
N ASP A 153 14.70 26.23 -1.44
CA ASP A 153 14.06 26.53 -2.73
C ASP A 153 13.41 25.28 -3.33
N ILE A 154 14.06 24.12 -3.19
CA ILE A 154 13.50 22.85 -3.63
C ILE A 154 12.26 22.45 -2.80
N ILE A 155 12.28 22.64 -1.49
CA ILE A 155 11.11 22.34 -0.65
C ILE A 155 9.95 23.28 -1.00
N ALA A 156 10.23 24.57 -1.15
CA ALA A 156 9.21 25.56 -1.52
C ALA A 156 8.62 25.27 -2.91
N PHE A 157 9.44 24.77 -3.84
CA PHE A 157 9.01 24.40 -5.18
C PHE A 157 8.18 23.11 -5.21
N LEU A 158 8.61 22.05 -4.51
CA LEU A 158 7.96 20.74 -4.57
C LEU A 158 6.73 20.61 -3.65
N ALA A 159 6.66 21.36 -2.55
CA ALA A 159 5.56 21.27 -1.58
C ALA A 159 4.15 21.52 -2.16
N PRO A 160 3.94 22.53 -3.04
CA PRO A 160 2.65 22.73 -3.71
C PRO A 160 2.18 21.54 -4.55
N HIS A 161 3.11 20.71 -5.02
CA HIS A 161 2.81 19.50 -5.78
C HIS A 161 2.55 18.27 -4.90
N GLY A 162 2.47 18.46 -3.56
CA GLY A 162 2.17 17.41 -2.60
C GLY A 162 3.38 16.57 -2.19
N ILE A 163 4.58 16.95 -2.59
CA ILE A 163 5.81 16.34 -2.10
C ILE A 163 6.12 16.90 -0.71
N THR A 164 6.28 16.01 0.25
CA THR A 164 6.53 16.43 1.64
C THR A 164 7.90 17.09 1.77
N PRO A 165 8.08 18.06 2.69
CA PRO A 165 9.38 18.68 2.94
C PRO A 165 10.51 17.67 3.19
N ARG A 166 10.17 16.54 3.83
CA ARG A 166 11.09 15.43 4.07
C ARG A 166 11.57 14.77 2.78
N GLN A 167 10.66 14.49 1.84
CA GLN A 167 11.01 13.90 0.54
C GLN A 167 11.87 14.85 -0.28
N ALA A 168 11.54 16.14 -0.28
CA ALA A 168 12.32 17.15 -0.98
C ALA A 168 13.74 17.31 -0.38
N LEU A 169 13.89 17.21 0.95
CA LEU A 169 15.20 17.21 1.61
C LEU A 169 16.03 15.98 1.23
N LYS A 170 15.42 14.79 1.22
CA LYS A 170 16.10 13.56 0.81
C LYS A 170 16.62 13.65 -0.63
N PHE A 171 15.84 14.26 -1.52
CA PHE A 171 16.30 14.54 -2.89
C PHE A 171 17.46 15.52 -2.92
N TYR A 172 17.40 16.55 -2.07
CA TYR A 172 18.47 17.53 -1.93
C TYR A 172 19.76 16.92 -1.38
N GLU A 173 19.68 15.95 -0.47
CA GLU A 173 20.85 15.24 0.06
C GLU A 173 21.61 14.46 -1.03
N GLU A 174 20.90 13.99 -2.07
CA GLU A 174 21.48 13.25 -3.18
C GLU A 174 22.13 14.16 -4.24
N TYR A 175 21.47 15.27 -4.59
CA TYR A 175 21.89 16.16 -5.69
C TYR A 175 22.51 17.49 -5.24
N ALA A 176 22.42 17.82 -3.95
CA ALA A 176 22.92 19.03 -3.31
C ALA A 176 22.58 20.31 -4.12
N GLU A 177 23.58 21.11 -4.45
CA GLU A 177 23.40 22.38 -5.16
C GLU A 177 22.81 22.21 -6.58
N HIS A 178 22.92 21.01 -7.19
CA HIS A 178 22.38 20.71 -8.52
C HIS A 178 20.92 20.24 -8.50
N THR A 179 20.28 20.17 -7.33
CA THR A 179 18.94 19.59 -7.19
C THR A 179 17.91 20.28 -8.07
N MET A 180 17.91 21.62 -8.10
CA MET A 180 16.97 22.39 -8.91
C MET A 180 17.20 22.20 -10.41
N ASP A 181 18.47 22.13 -10.84
CA ASP A 181 18.81 21.88 -12.24
C ASP A 181 18.38 20.47 -12.67
N THR A 182 18.54 19.48 -11.79
CA THR A 182 18.05 18.11 -12.01
C THR A 182 16.54 18.10 -12.16
N VAL A 183 15.78 18.76 -11.28
CA VAL A 183 14.31 18.81 -11.42
C VAL A 183 13.87 19.47 -12.72
N LYS A 184 14.56 20.54 -13.15
CA LYS A 184 14.20 21.26 -14.38
C LYS A 184 14.53 20.47 -15.65
N ASN A 185 15.71 19.87 -15.71
CA ASN A 185 16.21 19.21 -16.92
C ASN A 185 15.88 17.70 -16.97
N HIS A 186 15.71 17.08 -15.81
CA HIS A 186 15.44 15.65 -15.63
C HIS A 186 14.34 15.41 -14.58
N PRO A 187 13.12 15.94 -14.79
CA PRO A 187 12.05 15.90 -13.80
C PRO A 187 11.61 14.50 -13.39
N TYR A 188 11.84 13.48 -14.22
CA TYR A 188 11.42 12.12 -13.91
C TYR A 188 12.36 11.41 -12.93
N ARG A 189 13.55 11.97 -12.66
CA ARG A 189 14.37 11.53 -11.52
C ARG A 189 13.69 11.72 -10.17
N LEU A 190 12.67 12.57 -10.09
CA LEU A 190 11.82 12.64 -8.91
C LEU A 190 11.15 11.29 -8.58
N CYS A 191 11.01 10.37 -9.54
CA CYS A 191 10.49 9.02 -9.30
C CYS A 191 11.47 8.13 -8.51
N GLU A 192 12.74 8.53 -8.37
CA GLU A 192 13.72 7.89 -7.48
C GLU A 192 13.35 8.11 -6.00
N LEU A 193 12.58 9.17 -5.69
CA LEU A 193 12.08 9.42 -4.36
C LEU A 193 10.97 8.46 -3.97
N SER A 194 11.18 7.78 -2.85
CA SER A 194 10.15 6.95 -2.24
C SER A 194 8.85 7.74 -2.01
N GLY A 195 7.75 7.19 -2.52
CA GLY A 195 6.42 7.80 -2.44
C GLY A 195 6.11 8.87 -3.50
N VAL A 196 7.06 9.22 -4.38
CA VAL A 196 6.81 10.07 -5.55
C VAL A 196 6.70 9.16 -6.78
N GLY A 197 5.49 9.04 -7.33
CA GLY A 197 5.25 8.25 -8.55
C GLY A 197 5.33 9.09 -9.81
N PHE A 198 5.43 8.42 -10.97
CA PHE A 198 5.40 9.03 -12.30
C PHE A 198 4.28 10.06 -12.46
N LEU A 199 3.04 9.78 -12.03
CA LEU A 199 1.94 10.73 -12.19
C LEU A 199 2.15 12.06 -11.46
N THR A 200 2.91 12.07 -10.36
CA THR A 200 3.28 13.31 -9.66
C THR A 200 4.41 14.00 -10.41
N ALA A 201 5.45 13.26 -10.82
CA ALA A 201 6.56 13.80 -11.60
C ALA A 201 6.11 14.37 -12.95
N ASP A 202 5.20 13.69 -13.65
CA ASP A 202 4.63 14.09 -14.95
C ASP A 202 3.83 15.40 -14.82
N LYS A 203 3.11 15.59 -13.70
CA LYS A 203 2.44 16.87 -13.41
C LYS A 203 3.42 18.02 -13.17
N ILE A 204 4.52 17.75 -12.47
CA ILE A 204 5.57 18.75 -12.22
C ILE A 204 6.27 19.08 -13.55
N ALA A 205 6.67 18.07 -14.32
CA ALA A 205 7.26 18.22 -15.64
C ALA A 205 6.36 19.02 -16.60
N ALA A 206 5.07 18.69 -16.65
CA ALA A 206 4.09 19.43 -17.46
C ALA A 206 3.97 20.89 -17.03
N SER A 207 3.99 21.19 -15.72
CA SER A 207 3.95 22.58 -15.22
C SER A 207 5.18 23.40 -15.61
N MET A 208 6.30 22.74 -15.91
CA MET A 208 7.53 23.38 -16.41
C MET A 208 7.61 23.40 -17.95
N GLY A 209 6.57 22.92 -18.66
CA GLY A 209 6.53 22.86 -20.11
C GLY A 209 7.43 21.77 -20.72
N PHE A 210 7.71 20.69 -19.98
CA PHE A 210 8.53 19.59 -20.47
C PHE A 210 7.85 18.86 -21.64
N ASP A 211 8.63 18.44 -22.63
CA ASP A 211 8.12 17.78 -23.83
C ASP A 211 7.45 16.44 -23.49
N GLN A 212 6.19 16.28 -23.92
CA GLN A 212 5.41 15.05 -23.71
C GLN A 212 5.92 13.85 -24.52
N LEU A 213 6.72 14.09 -25.57
CA LEU A 213 7.39 13.06 -26.37
C LEU A 213 8.83 12.81 -25.94
N SER A 214 9.31 13.48 -24.89
CA SER A 214 10.65 13.25 -24.36
C SER A 214 10.87 11.79 -24.02
N THR A 215 12.06 11.28 -24.33
CA THR A 215 12.39 9.87 -24.09
C THR A 215 12.35 9.52 -22.61
N GLU A 216 12.72 10.46 -21.73
CA GLU A 216 12.71 10.28 -20.28
C GLU A 216 11.28 10.05 -19.76
N ARG A 217 10.30 10.84 -20.24
CA ARG A 217 8.89 10.65 -19.91
C ARG A 217 8.37 9.29 -20.36
N VAL A 218 8.66 8.92 -21.61
CA VAL A 218 8.17 7.66 -22.18
C VAL A 218 8.77 6.46 -21.43
N ASP A 219 10.07 6.52 -21.12
CA ASP A 219 10.77 5.48 -20.38
C ASP A 219 10.20 5.31 -18.97
N GLU A 220 10.02 6.40 -18.23
CA GLU A 220 9.47 6.34 -16.88
C GLU A 220 7.99 5.92 -16.89
N GLY A 221 7.20 6.37 -17.87
CA GLY A 221 5.82 5.91 -18.04
C GLY A 221 5.73 4.40 -18.33
N LEU A 222 6.67 3.84 -19.09
CA LEU A 222 6.79 2.40 -19.31
C LEU A 222 7.12 1.65 -18.02
N LEU A 223 8.12 2.11 -17.24
CA LEU A 223 8.47 1.52 -15.95
C LEU A 223 7.31 1.61 -14.95
N TYR A 224 6.65 2.77 -14.89
CA TYR A 224 5.52 3.02 -14.01
C TYR A 224 4.30 2.16 -14.36
N THR A 225 4.06 1.86 -15.64
CA THR A 225 3.00 0.94 -16.07
C THR A 225 3.15 -0.44 -15.40
N LEU A 226 4.39 -0.94 -15.28
CA LEU A 226 4.65 -2.19 -14.56
C LEU A 226 4.54 -2.00 -13.05
N THR A 227 4.98 -0.87 -12.50
CA THR A 227 4.81 -0.54 -11.08
C THR A 227 3.32 -0.50 -10.67
N GLU A 228 2.43 0.03 -11.51
CA GLU A 228 0.98 -0.02 -11.28
C GLU A 228 0.42 -1.45 -11.36
N ALA A 229 0.91 -2.25 -12.32
CA ALA A 229 0.55 -3.66 -12.43
C ALA A 229 0.99 -4.45 -11.18
N GLU A 230 2.15 -4.13 -10.62
CA GLU A 230 2.65 -4.67 -9.35
C GLU A 230 1.77 -4.29 -8.16
N GLY A 231 1.29 -3.05 -8.10
CA GLY A 231 0.28 -2.62 -7.13
C GLY A 231 -1.04 -3.40 -7.25
N CYS A 232 -1.32 -3.98 -8.41
CA CYS A 232 -2.46 -4.88 -8.65
C CYS A 232 -2.12 -6.38 -8.47
N GLY A 233 -0.91 -6.70 -8.04
CA GLY A 233 -0.46 -8.06 -7.73
C GLY A 233 0.31 -8.77 -8.87
N HIS A 234 0.59 -8.11 -10.00
CA HIS A 234 1.31 -8.69 -11.13
C HIS A 234 2.83 -8.51 -11.00
N LEU A 235 3.62 -9.49 -11.42
CA LEU A 235 5.08 -9.34 -11.57
C LEU A 235 5.48 -8.95 -13.00
N CYS A 236 4.62 -9.28 -13.96
CA CYS A 236 4.83 -9.02 -15.37
C CYS A 236 3.53 -8.77 -16.12
N MET A 237 3.68 -8.28 -17.34
CA MET A 237 2.59 -8.09 -18.29
C MET A 237 2.95 -8.73 -19.63
N GLU A 238 1.95 -9.21 -20.37
CA GLU A 238 2.16 -9.62 -21.76
C GLU A 238 2.56 -8.40 -22.61
N LYS A 239 3.49 -8.59 -23.55
CA LYS A 239 4.12 -7.51 -24.33
C LYS A 239 3.13 -6.52 -24.98
N HIS A 240 2.07 -7.00 -25.62
CA HIS A 240 1.09 -6.12 -26.26
C HIS A 240 0.18 -5.43 -25.24
N ALA A 241 -0.25 -6.15 -24.21
CA ALA A 241 -1.04 -5.58 -23.11
C ALA A 241 -0.26 -4.49 -22.36
N PHE A 242 1.04 -4.70 -22.15
CA PHE A 242 1.97 -3.74 -21.56
C PHE A 242 2.04 -2.45 -22.37
N LEU A 243 2.34 -2.53 -23.67
CA LEU A 243 2.42 -1.35 -24.53
C LEU A 243 1.09 -0.61 -24.61
N LYS A 244 -0.02 -1.33 -24.73
CA LYS A 244 -1.36 -0.74 -24.75
C LYS A 244 -1.68 0.01 -23.44
N ALA A 245 -1.31 -0.56 -22.30
CA ALA A 245 -1.50 0.09 -21.00
C ALA A 245 -0.62 1.34 -20.88
N ALA A 246 0.65 1.27 -21.29
CA ALA A 246 1.57 2.41 -21.26
C ALA A 246 1.12 3.57 -22.15
N LEU A 247 0.67 3.28 -23.38
CA LEU A 247 0.13 4.32 -24.27
C LEU A 247 -1.11 4.98 -23.70
N LYS A 248 -2.01 4.19 -23.08
CA LYS A 248 -3.19 4.71 -22.41
C LYS A 248 -2.83 5.59 -21.19
N LEU A 249 -1.77 5.22 -20.48
CA LEU A 249 -1.30 5.96 -19.31
C LEU A 249 -0.64 7.28 -19.71
N LEU A 250 0.19 7.26 -20.74
CA LEU A 250 0.89 8.44 -21.26
C LEU A 250 -0.05 9.41 -21.97
N ASP A 251 -1.13 8.90 -22.57
CA ASP A 251 -2.21 9.65 -23.23
C ASP A 251 -1.69 10.77 -24.16
N THR A 252 -0.72 10.42 -25.00
CA THR A 252 -0.03 11.36 -25.89
C THR A 252 -0.37 11.02 -27.34
N PRO A 253 -1.16 11.86 -28.06
CA PRO A 253 -1.64 11.55 -29.41
C PRO A 253 -0.55 11.19 -30.42
N ASP A 254 0.59 11.86 -30.34
CA ASP A 254 1.72 11.66 -31.26
C ASP A 254 2.63 10.49 -30.87
N LEU A 255 2.42 9.87 -29.70
CA LEU A 255 3.20 8.73 -29.25
C LEU A 255 2.66 7.43 -29.84
N THR A 256 3.35 6.90 -30.85
CA THR A 256 2.94 5.65 -31.49
C THR A 256 3.36 4.41 -30.69
N ALA A 257 2.68 3.28 -30.91
CA ALA A 257 3.05 1.99 -30.32
C ALA A 257 4.47 1.55 -30.72
N GLN A 258 4.92 1.88 -31.94
CA GLN A 258 6.28 1.56 -32.39
C GLN A 258 7.33 2.39 -31.63
N MET A 259 7.06 3.67 -31.37
CA MET A 259 7.94 4.52 -30.57
C MET A 259 8.07 3.98 -29.15
N ALA A 260 6.95 3.68 -28.49
CA ALA A 260 6.94 3.08 -27.15
C ALA A 260 7.65 1.70 -27.13
N ALA A 261 7.45 0.86 -28.14
CA ALA A 261 8.13 -0.42 -28.26
C ALA A 261 9.65 -0.26 -28.43
N ASN A 262 10.10 0.69 -29.24
CA ASN A 262 11.52 0.99 -29.42
C ASN A 262 12.15 1.49 -28.11
N ARG A 263 11.43 2.32 -27.33
CA ARG A 263 11.86 2.74 -26.00
C ARG A 263 11.94 1.56 -25.03
N ALA A 264 10.90 0.71 -24.98
CA ALA A 264 10.92 -0.49 -24.17
C ALA A 264 12.09 -1.43 -24.51
N ALA A 265 12.46 -1.55 -25.80
CA ALA A 265 13.63 -2.32 -26.21
C ALA A 265 14.94 -1.71 -25.68
N ARG A 266 15.09 -0.38 -25.69
CA ARG A 266 16.24 0.31 -25.07
C ARG A 266 16.30 0.07 -23.56
N LEU A 267 15.17 0.04 -22.88
CA LEU A 267 15.11 -0.28 -21.45
C LEU A 267 15.50 -1.74 -21.14
N VAL A 268 15.27 -2.65 -22.08
CA VAL A 268 15.77 -4.03 -22.00
C VAL A 268 17.28 -4.07 -22.21
N GLU A 269 17.81 -3.33 -23.19
CA GLU A 269 19.26 -3.22 -23.43
C GLU A 269 20.00 -2.60 -22.25
N SER A 270 19.41 -1.60 -21.59
CA SER A 270 19.99 -0.95 -20.39
C SER A 270 19.83 -1.78 -19.11
N GLY A 271 19.06 -2.88 -19.16
CA GLY A 271 18.84 -3.75 -18.00
C GLY A 271 17.84 -3.20 -16.98
N GLN A 272 16.99 -2.23 -17.32
CA GLN A 272 15.89 -1.75 -16.46
C GLN A 272 14.61 -2.58 -16.63
N LEU A 273 14.39 -3.08 -17.84
CA LEU A 273 13.36 -4.07 -18.17
C LEU A 273 14.01 -5.41 -18.50
N THR A 274 13.26 -6.49 -18.33
CA THR A 274 13.65 -7.83 -18.80
C THR A 274 12.45 -8.51 -19.42
N THR A 275 12.70 -9.32 -20.45
CA THR A 275 11.65 -10.16 -21.04
C THR A 275 11.84 -11.62 -20.70
N TYR A 276 10.74 -12.32 -20.46
CA TYR A 276 10.72 -13.78 -20.38
C TYR A 276 9.58 -14.27 -21.26
N ASP A 277 9.92 -14.94 -22.36
CA ASP A 277 8.95 -15.38 -23.37
C ASP A 277 8.15 -14.17 -23.95
N GLN A 278 6.83 -14.20 -23.84
CA GLN A 278 5.91 -13.12 -24.25
C GLN A 278 5.65 -12.06 -23.15
N TYR A 279 6.35 -12.13 -22.01
CA TYR A 279 6.14 -11.25 -20.86
C TYR A 279 7.28 -10.26 -20.67
N VAL A 280 6.94 -9.07 -20.15
CA VAL A 280 7.85 -7.98 -19.78
C VAL A 280 7.78 -7.76 -18.27
N TYR A 281 8.94 -7.58 -17.66
CA TYR A 281 9.16 -7.37 -16.24
C TYR A 281 10.03 -6.13 -16.02
N ARG A 282 9.91 -5.52 -14.84
CA ARG A 282 11.02 -4.75 -14.31
C ARG A 282 12.13 -5.69 -13.86
N THR A 283 13.37 -5.24 -13.94
CA THR A 283 14.53 -6.07 -13.54
C THR A 283 14.41 -6.59 -12.11
N LYS A 284 13.95 -5.74 -11.18
CA LYS A 284 13.69 -6.13 -9.77
C LYS A 284 12.74 -7.33 -9.65
N THR A 285 11.58 -7.32 -10.33
CA THR A 285 10.57 -8.38 -10.20
C THR A 285 10.99 -9.67 -10.87
N VAL A 286 11.71 -9.60 -12.01
CA VAL A 286 12.22 -10.81 -12.67
C VAL A 286 13.30 -11.50 -11.84
N HIS A 287 14.13 -10.75 -11.12
CA HIS A 287 15.13 -11.30 -10.22
C HIS A 287 14.48 -11.98 -9.04
N ALA A 288 13.51 -11.33 -8.37
CA ALA A 288 12.77 -11.93 -7.27
C ALA A 288 12.10 -13.26 -7.69
N GLU A 289 11.42 -13.28 -8.85
CA GLU A 289 10.74 -14.48 -9.35
C GLU A 289 11.73 -15.60 -9.72
N SER A 290 12.82 -15.26 -10.41
CA SER A 290 13.84 -16.22 -10.82
C SER A 290 14.61 -16.78 -9.63
N HIS A 291 14.86 -15.94 -8.63
CA HIS A 291 15.54 -16.31 -7.40
C HIS A 291 14.73 -17.28 -6.57
N LEU A 292 13.46 -16.97 -6.32
CA LEU A 292 12.56 -17.86 -5.60
C LEU A 292 12.43 -19.23 -6.31
N ALA A 293 12.26 -19.22 -7.63
CA ALA A 293 12.19 -20.47 -8.41
C ALA A 293 13.44 -21.34 -8.21
N ARG A 294 14.64 -20.75 -8.27
CA ARG A 294 15.90 -21.44 -8.05
C ARG A 294 16.00 -22.00 -6.64
N ARG A 295 15.59 -21.21 -5.63
CA ARG A 295 15.63 -21.63 -4.22
C ARG A 295 14.72 -22.83 -3.97
N ILE A 296 13.49 -22.79 -4.48
CA ILE A 296 12.55 -23.92 -4.44
C ILE A 296 13.18 -25.19 -5.02
N GLN A 297 13.85 -25.09 -6.17
CA GLN A 297 14.50 -26.25 -6.78
C GLN A 297 15.69 -26.79 -5.99
N GLN A 298 16.45 -25.92 -5.33
CA GLN A 298 17.51 -26.35 -4.43
C GLN A 298 16.93 -27.19 -3.29
N PHE A 299 15.81 -26.77 -2.69
CA PHE A 299 15.11 -27.56 -1.67
C PHE A 299 14.58 -28.89 -2.22
N LEU A 300 14.06 -28.92 -3.44
CA LEU A 300 13.59 -30.17 -4.06
C LEU A 300 14.72 -31.17 -4.35
N LYS A 301 15.96 -30.69 -4.54
CA LYS A 301 17.15 -31.53 -4.79
C LYS A 301 17.89 -31.90 -3.50
N ALA A 302 17.67 -31.16 -2.42
CA ALA A 302 18.36 -31.36 -1.16
C ALA A 302 17.98 -32.71 -0.53
N LYS A 303 18.97 -33.36 0.09
CA LYS A 303 18.74 -34.58 0.87
C LYS A 303 18.32 -34.17 2.27
N ILE A 304 17.22 -34.72 2.74
CA ILE A 304 16.76 -34.56 4.12
C ILE A 304 16.76 -35.90 4.85
N THR A 305 16.92 -35.85 6.16
CA THR A 305 16.71 -36.99 7.05
C THR A 305 15.21 -37.03 7.38
N GLY A 306 14.45 -37.82 6.62
CA GLY A 306 13.02 -37.99 6.86
C GLY A 306 12.70 -38.83 8.10
N CYS A 307 11.49 -38.70 8.61
CA CYS A 307 11.00 -39.56 9.69
C CYS A 307 10.78 -41.00 9.22
N THR A 308 11.02 -41.98 10.10
CA THR A 308 10.86 -43.42 9.84
C THR A 308 9.62 -43.98 10.55
N ASN A 309 9.21 -45.22 10.27
CA ASN A 309 8.09 -45.90 10.95
C ASN A 309 6.77 -45.10 11.02
N LEU A 310 6.50 -44.31 9.98
CA LEU A 310 5.41 -43.34 9.97
C LEU A 310 4.02 -43.95 10.16
N GLU A 311 3.79 -45.19 9.73
CA GLU A 311 2.49 -45.85 9.94
C GLU A 311 2.20 -46.08 11.43
N THR A 312 3.19 -46.55 12.19
CA THR A 312 3.07 -46.74 13.64
C THR A 312 2.85 -45.39 14.33
N GLU A 313 3.58 -44.37 13.90
CA GLU A 313 3.48 -43.01 14.45
C GLU A 313 2.14 -42.34 14.19
N LEU A 314 1.61 -42.50 12.97
CA LEU A 314 0.30 -41.98 12.60
C LEU A 314 -0.82 -42.70 13.35
N ASN A 315 -0.73 -44.03 13.49
CA ASN A 315 -1.66 -44.79 14.33
C ASN A 315 -1.58 -44.35 15.81
N GLY A 316 -0.38 -44.00 16.30
CA GLY A 316 -0.16 -43.42 17.62
C GLY A 316 -0.82 -42.04 17.75
N ALA A 317 -0.66 -41.18 16.75
CA ALA A 317 -1.25 -39.85 16.71
C ALA A 317 -2.79 -39.88 16.66
N GLU A 318 -3.40 -40.81 15.91
CA GLU A 318 -4.86 -41.02 15.91
C GLU A 318 -5.38 -41.37 17.31
N LYS A 319 -4.65 -42.24 18.04
CA LYS A 319 -5.00 -42.62 19.41
C LYS A 319 -4.83 -41.45 20.38
N SER A 320 -3.73 -40.72 20.32
CA SER A 320 -3.47 -39.60 21.24
C SER A 320 -4.43 -38.43 21.03
N LEU A 321 -4.81 -38.16 19.77
CA LEU A 321 -5.77 -37.13 19.41
C LEU A 321 -7.23 -37.59 19.51
N ASN A 322 -7.47 -38.87 19.83
CA ASN A 322 -8.78 -39.51 19.89
C ASN A 322 -9.64 -39.26 18.64
N LEU A 323 -9.05 -39.43 17.45
CA LEU A 323 -9.70 -39.16 16.17
C LEU A 323 -9.12 -40.05 15.05
N ARG A 324 -9.85 -40.18 13.94
CA ARG A 324 -9.35 -40.84 12.73
C ARG A 324 -9.11 -39.84 11.61
N PHE A 325 -7.96 -39.94 10.97
CA PHE A 325 -7.60 -39.17 9.80
C PHE A 325 -8.33 -39.73 8.56
N ALA A 326 -8.74 -38.86 7.64
CA ALA A 326 -9.08 -39.31 6.30
C ALA A 326 -7.82 -39.68 5.50
N PRO A 327 -7.96 -40.50 4.43
CA PRO A 327 -6.83 -40.92 3.60
C PRO A 327 -5.97 -39.76 3.11
N GLU A 328 -6.57 -38.64 2.70
CA GLU A 328 -5.86 -37.45 2.25
C GLU A 328 -5.09 -36.73 3.37
N GLN A 329 -5.58 -36.77 4.61
CA GLN A 329 -4.90 -36.21 5.78
C GLN A 329 -3.71 -37.08 6.19
N TRP A 330 -3.90 -38.41 6.14
CA TRP A 330 -2.83 -39.38 6.37
C TRP A 330 -1.68 -39.20 5.37
N GLN A 331 -2.02 -39.09 4.09
CA GLN A 331 -1.04 -38.83 3.04
C GLN A 331 -0.36 -37.47 3.19
N ALA A 332 -1.08 -36.44 3.65
CA ALA A 332 -0.51 -35.12 3.91
C ALA A 332 0.57 -35.15 5.01
N VAL A 333 0.31 -35.80 6.14
CA VAL A 333 1.29 -35.94 7.23
C VAL A 333 2.51 -36.75 6.77
N LYS A 334 2.29 -37.88 6.09
CA LYS A 334 3.37 -38.71 5.56
C LYS A 334 4.26 -37.94 4.58
N MET A 335 3.65 -37.22 3.65
CA MET A 335 4.37 -36.38 2.69
C MET A 335 5.16 -35.28 3.41
N ALA A 336 4.53 -34.59 4.37
CA ALA A 336 5.19 -33.52 5.12
C ALA A 336 6.45 -34.01 5.82
N LEU A 337 6.42 -35.19 6.44
CA LEU A 337 7.53 -35.77 7.22
C LEU A 337 8.59 -36.53 6.39
N THR A 338 8.46 -36.55 5.06
CA THR A 338 9.38 -37.29 4.17
C THR A 338 9.93 -36.45 3.02
N GLN A 339 9.38 -35.27 2.76
CA GLN A 339 9.79 -34.40 1.66
C GLN A 339 10.46 -33.14 2.20
N GLY A 340 11.59 -32.74 1.61
CA GLY A 340 12.34 -31.54 2.03
C GLY A 340 11.55 -30.24 1.85
N LEU A 341 10.72 -30.17 0.81
CA LEU A 341 9.74 -29.10 0.63
C LEU A 341 8.40 -29.72 0.21
N SER A 342 7.33 -29.36 0.89
CA SER A 342 5.98 -29.84 0.56
C SER A 342 4.91 -28.80 0.80
N VAL A 343 3.76 -28.98 0.15
CA VAL A 343 2.59 -28.11 0.29
C VAL A 343 1.37 -28.90 0.75
N ILE A 344 0.72 -28.45 1.81
CA ILE A 344 -0.60 -28.93 2.22
C ILE A 344 -1.62 -27.84 1.92
N THR A 345 -2.57 -28.12 1.04
CA THR A 345 -3.63 -27.18 0.72
C THR A 345 -5.00 -27.74 0.96
N GLY A 346 -5.94 -26.88 1.34
CA GLY A 346 -7.32 -27.26 1.53
C GLY A 346 -8.15 -26.08 2.03
N GLY A 347 -9.46 -26.20 1.88
CA GLY A 347 -10.40 -25.19 2.35
C GLY A 347 -10.42 -25.04 3.88
N PRO A 348 -11.24 -24.13 4.41
CA PRO A 348 -11.47 -24.04 5.85
C PRO A 348 -12.05 -25.35 6.38
N ARG A 349 -11.72 -25.70 7.63
CA ARG A 349 -12.30 -26.84 8.36
C ARG A 349 -12.06 -28.22 7.73
N THR A 350 -11.05 -28.35 6.87
CA THR A 350 -10.58 -29.63 6.31
C THR A 350 -9.57 -30.35 7.23
N GLY A 351 -9.30 -29.79 8.40
CA GLY A 351 -8.39 -30.37 9.39
C GLY A 351 -6.93 -29.93 9.28
N LYS A 352 -6.61 -28.87 8.51
CA LYS A 352 -5.24 -28.33 8.38
C LYS A 352 -4.52 -28.17 9.72
N THR A 353 -5.15 -27.51 10.70
CA THR A 353 -4.56 -27.27 12.01
C THR A 353 -4.37 -28.54 12.85
N MET A 354 -5.24 -29.53 12.66
CA MET A 354 -5.07 -30.83 13.30
C MET A 354 -3.86 -31.57 12.70
N ILE A 355 -3.70 -31.50 11.37
CA ILE A 355 -2.56 -32.11 10.66
C ILE A 355 -1.26 -31.43 11.04
N GLN A 356 -1.26 -30.09 11.21
CA GLN A 356 -0.11 -29.35 11.74
C GLN A 356 0.33 -29.95 13.08
N ARG A 357 -0.60 -30.11 14.02
CA ARG A 357 -0.31 -30.71 15.33
C ARG A 357 0.27 -32.13 15.19
N ALA A 358 -0.35 -32.97 14.35
CA ALA A 358 0.15 -34.32 14.12
C ALA A 358 1.59 -34.34 13.54
N ILE A 359 1.88 -33.46 12.58
CA ILE A 359 3.23 -33.31 12.00
C ILE A 359 4.24 -32.93 13.08
N LEU A 360 3.92 -31.92 13.89
CA LEU A 360 4.80 -31.41 14.94
C LEU A 360 5.03 -32.46 16.04
N ASP A 361 3.96 -33.10 16.53
CA ASP A 361 4.02 -34.14 17.57
C ASP A 361 4.81 -35.38 17.13
N ILE A 362 4.69 -35.80 15.86
CA ILE A 362 5.46 -36.93 15.32
C ILE A 362 6.92 -36.52 15.12
N TYR A 363 7.18 -35.34 14.54
CA TYR A 363 8.53 -34.88 14.26
C TYR A 363 9.33 -34.70 15.54
N HIS A 364 8.76 -34.05 16.57
CA HIS A 364 9.42 -33.84 17.85
C HIS A 364 9.75 -35.15 18.57
N ARG A 365 8.87 -36.17 18.49
CA ARG A 365 9.14 -37.49 19.09
C ARG A 365 10.28 -38.25 18.40
N GLN A 366 10.42 -38.12 17.08
CA GLN A 366 11.51 -38.78 16.36
C GLN A 366 12.82 -38.00 16.41
N ASN A 367 12.74 -36.68 16.54
CA ASN A 367 13.90 -35.80 16.58
C ASN A 367 13.81 -34.89 17.82
N PRO A 368 14.04 -35.41 19.04
CA PRO A 368 13.85 -34.63 20.28
C PRO A 368 14.77 -33.42 20.40
N ASN A 369 15.94 -33.47 19.73
CA ASN A 369 16.94 -32.39 19.73
C ASN A 369 16.79 -31.43 18.55
N ALA A 370 15.81 -31.65 17.66
CA ALA A 370 15.63 -30.82 16.48
C ALA A 370 14.90 -29.52 16.82
N THR A 371 15.30 -28.43 16.18
CA THR A 371 14.68 -27.13 16.35
C THR A 371 13.54 -26.97 15.36
N ILE A 372 12.36 -26.59 15.86
CA ILE A 372 11.15 -26.41 15.06
C ILE A 372 10.77 -24.93 15.03
N CYS A 373 10.62 -24.36 13.84
CA CYS A 373 10.10 -23.01 13.65
C CYS A 373 8.67 -23.08 13.09
N CYS A 374 7.72 -22.53 13.85
CA CYS A 374 6.34 -22.34 13.39
C CYS A 374 6.11 -20.86 13.10
N CYS A 375 5.63 -20.52 11.90
CA CYS A 375 5.37 -19.13 11.55
C CYS A 375 4.18 -18.94 10.61
N ALA A 376 3.68 -17.71 10.58
CA ALA A 376 2.63 -17.30 9.65
C ALA A 376 2.80 -15.83 9.21
N PRO A 377 2.18 -15.39 8.11
CA PRO A 377 2.30 -14.00 7.62
C PRO A 377 1.72 -12.94 8.56
N THR A 378 0.76 -13.31 9.43
CA THR A 378 0.10 -12.37 10.36
C THR A 378 0.16 -12.85 11.79
N GLY A 379 0.18 -11.91 12.74
CA GLY A 379 0.20 -12.24 14.18
C GLY A 379 -1.01 -13.05 14.62
N ARG A 380 -2.18 -12.80 14.01
CA ARG A 380 -3.40 -13.58 14.28
C ARG A 380 -3.29 -15.02 13.82
N ALA A 381 -2.77 -15.25 12.62
CA ALA A 381 -2.56 -16.61 12.13
C ALA A 381 -1.53 -17.36 12.99
N ALA A 382 -0.43 -16.69 13.38
CA ALA A 382 0.58 -17.25 14.26
C ALA A 382 0.00 -17.64 15.64
N ARG A 383 -0.71 -16.73 16.32
CA ARG A 383 -1.36 -17.02 17.62
C ARG A 383 -2.35 -18.18 17.52
N ARG A 384 -3.15 -18.22 16.45
CA ARG A 384 -4.11 -19.31 16.23
C ARG A 384 -3.40 -20.65 16.04
N MET A 385 -2.31 -20.64 15.27
CA MET A 385 -1.46 -21.81 15.05
C MET A 385 -0.88 -22.31 16.37
N GLU A 386 -0.35 -21.40 17.19
CA GLU A 386 0.18 -21.71 18.53
C GLU A 386 -0.90 -22.31 19.45
N GLN A 387 -2.06 -21.66 19.57
CA GLN A 387 -3.17 -22.15 20.39
C GLN A 387 -3.66 -23.55 20.00
N ALA A 388 -3.59 -23.88 18.72
CA ALA A 388 -4.15 -25.12 18.21
C ALA A 388 -3.14 -26.27 18.13
N THR A 389 -1.85 -25.95 17.99
CA THR A 389 -0.76 -26.94 17.95
C THR A 389 -0.09 -27.12 19.30
N GLY A 390 -0.11 -26.11 20.17
CA GLY A 390 0.66 -26.08 21.41
C GLY A 390 2.15 -25.73 21.22
N HIS A 391 2.59 -25.47 19.98
CA HIS A 391 3.97 -25.08 19.67
C HIS A 391 4.09 -23.56 19.53
N PRO A 392 5.15 -22.93 20.06
CA PRO A 392 5.37 -21.49 19.89
C PRO A 392 5.37 -21.10 18.41
N ALA A 393 4.59 -20.09 18.04
CA ALA A 393 4.53 -19.61 16.67
C ALA A 393 4.67 -18.09 16.61
N SER A 394 5.31 -17.60 15.54
CA SER A 394 5.56 -16.16 15.36
C SER A 394 5.18 -15.68 13.97
N THR A 395 5.20 -14.37 13.76
CA THR A 395 5.09 -13.85 12.39
C THR A 395 6.37 -14.16 11.63
N ILE A 396 6.29 -14.33 10.31
CA ILE A 396 7.50 -14.50 9.47
C ILE A 396 8.45 -13.32 9.64
N HIS A 397 7.92 -12.09 9.73
CA HIS A 397 8.73 -10.90 10.00
C HIS A 397 9.50 -11.00 11.32
N LYS A 398 8.86 -11.49 12.39
CA LYS A 398 9.52 -11.68 13.69
C LYS A 398 10.54 -12.83 13.64
N ALA A 399 10.19 -13.94 12.99
CA ALA A 399 11.08 -15.09 12.84
C ALA A 399 12.38 -14.75 12.09
N LEU A 400 12.28 -13.86 11.09
CA LEU A 400 13.40 -13.45 10.23
C LEU A 400 14.05 -12.12 10.67
N ASN A 401 13.59 -11.53 11.77
CA ASN A 401 14.02 -10.22 12.25
C ASN A 401 13.96 -9.11 11.17
N LEU A 402 12.88 -9.13 10.38
CA LEU A 402 12.66 -8.17 9.30
C LEU A 402 12.09 -6.86 9.85
N VAL A 403 12.88 -5.80 9.74
CA VAL A 403 12.54 -4.44 10.10
C VAL A 403 12.52 -3.61 8.82
N ALA A 404 11.36 -3.00 8.55
CA ALA A 404 11.23 -2.06 7.45
C ALA A 404 11.84 -0.71 7.87
N ASP A 405 12.64 -0.13 6.99
CA ASP A 405 13.02 1.27 7.07
C ASP A 405 11.80 2.19 6.83
N GLU A 406 12.03 3.50 6.87
CA GLU A 406 10.98 4.48 6.66
C GLU A 406 10.44 4.51 5.23
N ASP A 407 11.20 4.00 4.27
CA ASP A 407 10.81 3.83 2.88
C ASP A 407 10.07 2.50 2.63
N GLY A 408 9.97 1.64 3.64
CA GLY A 408 9.30 0.35 3.57
C GLY A 408 10.18 -0.78 3.03
N ASN A 409 11.48 -0.57 2.87
CA ASN A 409 12.42 -1.62 2.49
C ASN A 409 12.83 -2.41 3.72
N PHE A 410 12.81 -3.74 3.62
CA PHE A 410 13.29 -4.60 4.69
C PHE A 410 14.82 -4.76 4.62
N ASN A 411 15.43 -4.91 5.79
CA ASN A 411 16.79 -5.43 5.94
C ASN A 411 16.91 -6.86 5.41
N ASP A 412 18.16 -7.34 5.30
CA ASP A 412 18.43 -8.74 5.00
C ASP A 412 17.89 -9.66 6.11
N PRO A 413 17.30 -10.81 5.76
CA PRO A 413 16.73 -11.73 6.73
C PRO A 413 17.81 -12.41 7.57
N GLU A 414 17.54 -12.58 8.86
CA GLU A 414 18.35 -13.42 9.73
C GLU A 414 18.13 -14.91 9.40
N LEU A 415 19.21 -15.71 9.44
CA LEU A 415 19.13 -17.15 9.16
C LEU A 415 18.32 -17.86 10.26
N LEU A 416 17.44 -18.77 9.84
CA LEU A 416 16.65 -19.61 10.74
C LEU A 416 17.44 -20.84 11.15
N ASP A 417 17.77 -20.95 12.44
CA ASP A 417 18.26 -22.17 13.05
C ASP A 417 17.08 -23.12 13.33
N ALA A 418 16.66 -23.85 12.30
CA ALA A 418 15.55 -24.80 12.39
C ALA A 418 15.73 -25.98 11.44
N ASP A 419 15.44 -27.19 11.94
CA ASP A 419 15.41 -28.43 11.17
C ASP A 419 14.05 -28.68 10.52
N LEU A 420 12.97 -28.15 11.11
CA LEU A 420 11.62 -28.15 10.55
C LEU A 420 11.05 -26.72 10.59
N VAL A 421 10.62 -26.24 9.42
CA VAL A 421 9.90 -24.98 9.29
C VAL A 421 8.49 -25.24 8.79
N LEU A 422 7.49 -24.93 9.62
CA LEU A 422 6.08 -25.06 9.29
C LEU A 422 5.44 -23.68 9.15
N VAL A 423 4.90 -23.40 7.97
CA VAL A 423 4.35 -22.08 7.62
C VAL A 423 2.86 -22.20 7.33
N ASP A 424 2.02 -21.51 8.10
CA ASP A 424 0.57 -21.45 7.86
C ASP A 424 0.16 -20.19 7.08
N GLU A 425 -1.03 -20.22 6.47
CA GLU A 425 -1.61 -19.14 5.67
C GLU A 425 -0.70 -18.65 4.52
N VAL A 426 0.01 -19.58 3.87
CA VAL A 426 0.95 -19.31 2.75
C VAL A 426 0.27 -18.61 1.55
N SER A 427 -1.05 -18.65 1.45
CA SER A 427 -1.83 -17.89 0.46
C SER A 427 -1.57 -16.38 0.54
N MET A 428 -1.14 -15.88 1.70
CA MET A 428 -0.86 -14.47 1.94
C MET A 428 0.58 -14.05 1.60
N LEU A 429 1.46 -14.98 1.19
CA LEU A 429 2.85 -14.67 0.81
C LEU A 429 2.94 -14.08 -0.59
N ASP A 430 3.56 -12.91 -0.69
CA ASP A 430 4.02 -12.35 -1.96
C ASP A 430 5.40 -12.91 -2.35
N ILE A 431 5.87 -12.55 -3.54
CA ILE A 431 7.14 -13.06 -4.07
C ILE A 431 8.34 -12.69 -3.19
N TYR A 432 8.30 -11.54 -2.53
CA TYR A 432 9.44 -11.00 -1.78
C TYR A 432 9.55 -11.68 -0.43
N LEU A 433 8.46 -11.73 0.35
CA LEU A 433 8.44 -12.39 1.65
C LEU A 433 8.69 -13.91 1.53
N ALA A 434 8.20 -14.55 0.45
CA ALA A 434 8.54 -15.94 0.16
C ALA A 434 10.02 -16.14 -0.16
N GLY A 435 10.65 -15.18 -0.87
CA GLY A 435 12.08 -15.17 -1.14
C GLY A 435 12.89 -15.10 0.15
N TYR A 436 12.63 -14.08 0.98
CA TYR A 436 13.32 -13.90 2.27
C TYR A 436 13.19 -15.13 3.18
N LEU A 437 11.99 -15.73 3.24
CA LEU A 437 11.75 -16.94 4.01
C LEU A 437 12.63 -18.10 3.53
N LEU A 438 12.66 -18.42 2.24
CA LEU A 438 13.43 -19.56 1.76
C LEU A 438 14.95 -19.30 1.75
N ASP A 439 15.38 -18.05 1.68
CA ASP A 439 16.79 -17.68 1.80
C ASP A 439 17.32 -17.88 3.22
N ALA A 440 16.48 -17.58 4.22
CA ALA A 440 16.82 -17.76 5.62
C ALA A 440 16.90 -19.23 6.07
N ILE A 441 16.31 -20.16 5.32
CA ILE A 441 16.23 -21.57 5.70
C ILE A 441 17.40 -22.36 5.08
N SER A 442 18.06 -23.17 5.90
CA SER A 442 19.10 -24.11 5.44
C SER A 442 18.52 -25.18 4.52
N LEU A 443 19.26 -25.57 3.46
CA LEU A 443 18.83 -26.64 2.54
C LEU A 443 18.70 -28.01 3.21
N GLY A 444 19.28 -28.22 4.40
CA GLY A 444 19.11 -29.44 5.18
C GLY A 444 17.80 -29.52 5.97
N ALA A 445 17.09 -28.39 6.09
CA ALA A 445 15.84 -28.31 6.84
C ALA A 445 14.64 -28.78 6.00
N GLN A 446 13.63 -29.30 6.69
CA GLN A 446 12.34 -29.68 6.11
C GLN A 446 11.38 -28.49 6.15
N VAL A 447 10.71 -28.19 5.04
CA VAL A 447 9.80 -27.04 4.92
C VAL A 447 8.40 -27.53 4.53
N VAL A 448 7.42 -27.18 5.35
CA VAL A 448 6.00 -27.52 5.14
C VAL A 448 5.19 -26.25 4.98
N LEU A 449 4.73 -26.00 3.76
CA LEU A 449 3.92 -24.84 3.41
C LEU A 449 2.44 -25.20 3.47
N ILE A 450 1.66 -24.48 4.27
CA ILE A 450 0.24 -24.76 4.49
C ILE A 450 -0.58 -23.53 4.15
N GLY A 451 -1.64 -23.72 3.36
CA GLY A 451 -2.51 -22.62 2.98
C GLY A 451 -3.69 -23.03 2.13
N ASP A 452 -4.57 -22.08 1.87
CA ASP A 452 -5.77 -22.29 1.06
C ASP A 452 -5.60 -21.59 -0.29
N SER A 453 -5.42 -22.38 -1.37
CA SER A 453 -5.20 -21.81 -2.71
C SER A 453 -6.42 -21.08 -3.28
N ASP A 454 -7.60 -21.28 -2.68
CA ASP A 454 -8.86 -20.69 -3.13
C ASP A 454 -9.19 -19.36 -2.39
N GLN A 455 -8.43 -19.02 -1.35
CA GLN A 455 -8.54 -17.74 -0.65
C GLN A 455 -7.91 -16.59 -1.43
N LEU A 456 -8.23 -15.37 -1.00
CA LEU A 456 -7.59 -14.15 -1.50
C LEU A 456 -6.06 -14.31 -1.52
N PRO A 457 -5.41 -14.01 -2.65
CA PRO A 457 -3.96 -14.02 -2.74
C PRO A 457 -3.34 -12.89 -1.91
N SER A 458 -2.02 -12.91 -1.78
CA SER A 458 -1.23 -11.88 -1.09
C SER A 458 -1.54 -10.46 -1.56
N VAL A 459 -1.36 -9.46 -0.69
CA VAL A 459 -1.54 -8.06 -1.10
C VAL A 459 -0.44 -7.61 -2.07
N GLY A 460 0.80 -8.03 -1.81
CA GLY A 460 1.94 -7.79 -2.70
C GLY A 460 1.89 -8.62 -3.99
N PRO A 461 2.84 -8.41 -4.91
CA PRO A 461 2.83 -9.04 -6.22
C PRO A 461 3.25 -10.53 -6.19
N GLY A 462 2.71 -11.28 -7.14
CA GLY A 462 2.94 -12.72 -7.29
C GLY A 462 1.83 -13.57 -6.70
N ALA A 463 1.83 -14.86 -7.03
CA ALA A 463 0.82 -15.82 -6.60
C ALA A 463 1.50 -17.11 -6.11
N VAL A 464 2.34 -16.99 -5.07
CA VAL A 464 3.34 -18.00 -4.70
C VAL A 464 2.72 -19.38 -4.48
N LEU A 465 1.71 -19.49 -3.62
CA LEU A 465 1.08 -20.79 -3.30
C LEU A 465 0.50 -21.46 -4.55
N SER A 466 -0.29 -20.74 -5.34
CA SER A 466 -0.93 -21.28 -6.53
C SER A 466 0.07 -21.66 -7.62
N GLU A 467 1.14 -20.88 -7.79
CA GLU A 467 2.20 -21.15 -8.77
C GLU A 467 3.08 -22.34 -8.37
N ILE A 468 3.40 -22.49 -7.09
CA ILE A 468 4.07 -23.68 -6.56
C ILE A 468 3.23 -24.93 -6.86
N ILE A 469 1.92 -24.86 -6.60
CA ILE A 469 0.99 -25.96 -6.88
C ILE A 469 0.89 -26.23 -8.40
N ALA A 470 0.76 -25.18 -9.22
CA ALA A 470 0.65 -25.29 -10.68
C ALA A 470 1.94 -25.76 -11.36
N SER A 471 3.09 -25.64 -10.68
CA SER A 471 4.38 -26.17 -11.13
C SER A 471 4.33 -27.69 -11.31
N GLY A 472 3.52 -28.41 -10.51
CA GLY A 472 3.50 -29.87 -10.49
C GLY A 472 4.85 -30.52 -10.12
N LYS A 473 5.82 -29.73 -9.62
CA LYS A 473 7.15 -30.21 -9.21
C LYS A 473 7.27 -30.38 -7.70
N VAL A 474 6.64 -29.48 -6.94
CA VAL A 474 6.59 -29.59 -5.47
C VAL A 474 5.52 -30.60 -5.07
N PRO A 475 5.80 -31.54 -4.16
CA PRO A 475 4.79 -32.44 -3.60
C PRO A 475 3.63 -31.68 -2.94
N VAL A 476 2.39 -31.98 -3.34
CA VAL A 476 1.18 -31.33 -2.83
C VAL A 476 0.18 -32.35 -2.32
N ALA A 477 -0.32 -32.16 -1.09
CA ALA A 477 -1.49 -32.86 -0.58
C ALA A 477 -2.69 -31.91 -0.55
N ARG A 478 -3.82 -32.35 -1.11
CA ARG A 478 -5.07 -31.58 -1.14
C ARG A 478 -6.09 -32.19 -0.19
N LEU A 479 -6.60 -31.38 0.74
CA LEU A 479 -7.59 -31.78 1.74
C LEU A 479 -8.97 -31.28 1.29
N ASP A 480 -9.83 -32.20 0.86
CA ASP A 480 -11.17 -31.86 0.34
C ASP A 480 -12.31 -32.18 1.31
N LYS A 481 -12.12 -33.10 2.27
CA LYS A 481 -13.17 -33.49 3.21
C LYS A 481 -13.29 -32.49 4.37
N VAL A 482 -14.52 -32.05 4.64
CA VAL A 482 -14.87 -31.12 5.73
C VAL A 482 -15.38 -31.91 6.93
N PHE A 483 -14.84 -31.65 8.13
CA PHE A 483 -15.09 -32.49 9.32
C PHE A 483 -15.87 -31.80 10.46
N ARG A 484 -15.99 -30.47 10.47
CA ARG A 484 -16.38 -29.70 11.67
C ARG A 484 -17.76 -29.03 11.63
N GLN A 485 -18.65 -29.45 10.74
CA GLN A 485 -20.05 -29.03 10.78
C GLN A 485 -20.93 -30.27 10.86
N GLN A 486 -22.08 -30.17 11.53
CA GLN A 486 -23.18 -31.12 11.32
C GLN A 486 -23.29 -31.32 9.80
N ALA A 487 -23.28 -32.57 9.33
CA ALA A 487 -23.45 -32.86 7.93
C ALA A 487 -24.64 -32.02 7.40
N GLY A 488 -24.38 -31.05 6.50
CA GLY A 488 -25.42 -30.17 5.95
C GLY A 488 -25.35 -28.66 6.27
N SER A 489 -24.28 -28.10 6.85
CA SER A 489 -24.19 -26.62 6.91
C SER A 489 -24.04 -26.00 5.52
N ARG A 490 -24.91 -25.04 5.22
CA ARG A 490 -24.97 -24.32 3.94
C ARG A 490 -23.73 -23.48 3.69
N ILE A 491 -23.00 -23.07 4.74
CA ILE A 491 -21.74 -22.32 4.61
C ILE A 491 -20.71 -23.15 3.84
N ALA A 492 -20.49 -24.41 4.22
CA ALA A 492 -19.53 -25.28 3.55
C ALA A 492 -19.99 -25.66 2.13
N VAL A 493 -21.29 -25.94 1.96
CA VAL A 493 -21.88 -26.23 0.64
C VAL A 493 -21.69 -25.04 -0.30
N ASN A 494 -22.04 -23.83 0.15
CA ASN A 494 -21.88 -22.61 -0.63
C ASN A 494 -20.43 -22.23 -0.85
N ALA A 495 -19.53 -22.45 0.11
CA ALA A 495 -18.10 -22.25 -0.11
C ALA A 495 -17.57 -23.14 -1.23
N LYS A 496 -17.98 -24.42 -1.26
CA LYS A 496 -17.64 -25.33 -2.36
C LYS A 496 -18.26 -24.88 -3.68
N ALA A 497 -19.53 -24.45 -3.67
CA ALA A 497 -20.24 -23.94 -4.85
C ALA A 497 -19.54 -22.70 -5.44
N ILE A 498 -19.23 -21.70 -4.60
CA ILE A 498 -18.53 -20.47 -5.01
C ILE A 498 -17.16 -20.80 -5.61
N ARG A 499 -16.39 -21.68 -4.97
CA ARG A 499 -15.10 -22.16 -5.49
C ARG A 499 -15.24 -22.77 -6.88
N GLN A 500 -16.30 -23.53 -7.13
CA GLN A 500 -16.59 -24.17 -8.42
C GLN A 500 -17.26 -23.23 -9.43
N GLY A 501 -17.47 -21.96 -9.09
CA GLY A 501 -18.17 -21.00 -9.96
C GLY A 501 -19.69 -21.22 -10.05
N VAL A 502 -20.26 -22.04 -9.16
CA VAL A 502 -21.69 -22.34 -9.11
C VAL A 502 -22.42 -21.16 -8.46
N ARG A 503 -23.37 -20.58 -9.21
CA ARG A 503 -24.15 -19.39 -8.80
C ARG A 503 -25.37 -19.71 -7.96
N ASN A 504 -25.87 -20.95 -8.04
CA ASN A 504 -27.04 -21.39 -7.29
C ASN A 504 -26.59 -21.79 -5.89
N LEU A 505 -26.73 -20.87 -4.94
CA LEU A 505 -26.37 -21.08 -3.54
C LEU A 505 -27.61 -21.49 -2.74
N GLU A 506 -27.37 -22.26 -1.68
CA GLU A 506 -28.41 -22.67 -0.74
C GLU A 506 -28.59 -21.60 0.35
N PHE A 507 -29.82 -21.15 0.57
CA PHE A 507 -30.13 -20.19 1.62
C PHE A 507 -30.96 -20.83 2.73
N GLY A 508 -30.77 -20.38 3.96
CA GLY A 508 -31.42 -20.89 5.16
C GLY A 508 -31.01 -20.11 6.40
N GLU A 509 -31.25 -20.66 7.58
CA GLU A 509 -30.94 -19.95 8.83
C GLU A 509 -29.44 -19.67 9.03
N ASP A 510 -28.57 -20.58 8.58
CA ASP A 510 -27.11 -20.49 8.72
C ASP A 510 -26.41 -19.76 7.56
N PHE A 511 -27.11 -19.54 6.44
CA PHE A 511 -26.61 -18.79 5.29
C PHE A 511 -27.73 -17.97 4.63
N GLN A 512 -27.70 -16.66 4.78
CA GLN A 512 -28.76 -15.76 4.34
C GLN A 512 -28.28 -14.80 3.26
N PHE A 513 -29.20 -14.40 2.38
CA PHE A 513 -28.99 -13.30 1.43
C PHE A 513 -30.12 -12.30 1.55
N VAL A 514 -29.77 -11.05 1.82
CA VAL A 514 -30.69 -9.91 1.92
C VAL A 514 -30.46 -9.00 0.73
N ASP A 515 -31.43 -8.98 -0.19
CA ASP A 515 -31.37 -8.11 -1.36
C ASP A 515 -31.53 -6.64 -0.96
N SER A 516 -30.58 -5.81 -1.40
CA SER A 516 -30.55 -4.37 -1.17
C SER A 516 -29.62 -3.69 -2.19
N SER A 517 -30.20 -3.17 -3.27
CA SER A 517 -29.44 -2.52 -4.36
C SER A 517 -29.08 -1.06 -4.11
N ASP A 518 -29.88 -0.36 -3.31
CA ASP A 518 -29.54 1.00 -2.88
C ASP A 518 -28.46 0.97 -1.78
N ILE A 519 -27.45 1.84 -1.92
CA ILE A 519 -26.24 1.84 -1.08
C ILE A 519 -26.57 2.32 0.34
N GLU A 520 -27.37 3.36 0.49
CA GLU A 520 -27.73 3.92 1.80
C GLU A 520 -28.64 2.95 2.56
N THR A 521 -29.70 2.48 1.91
CA THR A 521 -30.61 1.46 2.45
C THR A 521 -29.85 0.18 2.81
N SER A 522 -28.86 -0.21 1.99
CA SER A 522 -28.01 -1.36 2.29
C SER A 522 -27.12 -1.12 3.51
N ALA A 523 -26.60 0.10 3.72
CA ALA A 523 -25.81 0.43 4.89
C ALA A 523 -26.66 0.33 6.16
N ASP A 524 -27.89 0.84 6.14
CA ASP A 524 -28.81 0.78 7.29
C ASP A 524 -29.21 -0.67 7.62
N LYS A 525 -29.55 -1.47 6.61
CA LYS A 525 -29.82 -2.92 6.78
C LYS A 525 -28.62 -3.66 7.38
N VAL A 526 -27.41 -3.37 6.88
CA VAL A 526 -26.18 -3.99 7.39
C VAL A 526 -25.97 -3.66 8.87
N VAL A 527 -26.18 -2.39 9.26
CA VAL A 527 -26.07 -1.94 10.65
C VAL A 527 -27.10 -2.64 11.52
N GLU A 528 -28.36 -2.71 11.10
CA GLU A 528 -29.43 -3.41 11.81
C GLU A 528 -29.08 -4.88 12.05
N LEU A 529 -28.71 -5.61 10.98
CA LEU A 529 -28.37 -7.03 11.05
C LEU A 529 -27.13 -7.27 11.90
N TYR A 530 -26.13 -6.39 11.82
CA TYR A 530 -24.94 -6.47 12.68
C TYR A 530 -25.33 -6.36 14.16
N LEU A 531 -26.15 -5.39 14.54
CA LEU A 531 -26.59 -5.22 15.92
C LEU A 531 -27.43 -6.41 16.42
N GLN A 532 -28.27 -7.00 15.55
CA GLN A 532 -29.02 -8.21 15.88
C GLN A 532 -28.09 -9.40 16.15
N GLU A 533 -27.06 -9.60 15.33
CA GLU A 533 -26.12 -10.70 15.51
C GLU A 533 -25.19 -10.44 16.72
N VAL A 534 -24.79 -9.19 16.97
CA VAL A 534 -24.02 -8.81 18.16
C VAL A 534 -24.80 -9.10 19.45
N LYS A 535 -26.12 -8.86 19.46
CA LYS A 535 -26.98 -9.26 20.60
C LYS A 535 -26.99 -10.77 20.85
N LYS A 536 -26.82 -11.59 19.81
CA LYS A 536 -26.84 -13.06 19.92
C LYS A 536 -25.49 -13.65 20.28
N PHE A 537 -24.41 -13.16 19.68
CA PHE A 537 -23.08 -13.78 19.79
C PHE A 537 -22.07 -12.95 20.59
N GLY A 538 -22.37 -11.68 20.88
CA GLY A 538 -21.42 -10.73 21.45
C GLY A 538 -20.56 -10.07 20.39
N LEU A 539 -20.05 -8.86 20.71
CA LEU A 539 -19.36 -8.00 19.76
C LEU A 539 -18.10 -8.62 19.15
N ASP A 540 -17.34 -9.39 19.96
CA ASP A 540 -16.09 -10.02 19.51
C ASP A 540 -16.30 -11.22 18.58
N ASN A 541 -17.50 -11.80 18.59
CA ASN A 541 -17.84 -12.98 17.80
C ASN A 541 -18.57 -12.65 16.49
N VAL A 542 -18.76 -11.36 16.17
CA VAL A 542 -19.44 -10.91 14.96
C VAL A 542 -18.52 -10.01 14.14
N ALA A 543 -18.37 -10.34 12.86
CA ALA A 543 -17.64 -9.50 11.91
C ALA A 543 -18.55 -8.90 10.85
N LEU A 544 -18.33 -7.62 10.58
CA LEU A 544 -18.90 -6.94 9.42
C LEU A 544 -17.78 -6.70 8.39
N LEU A 545 -17.91 -7.36 7.25
CA LEU A 545 -16.91 -7.37 6.18
C LEU A 545 -17.42 -6.66 4.93
N THR A 546 -16.55 -5.84 4.34
CA THR A 546 -16.83 -5.12 3.09
C THR A 546 -15.60 -5.15 2.17
N PRO A 547 -15.75 -5.11 0.84
CA PRO A 547 -14.61 -5.06 -0.08
C PRO A 547 -13.77 -3.80 0.10
N TYR A 548 -14.39 -2.65 0.38
CA TYR A 548 -13.73 -1.34 0.39
C TYR A 548 -13.67 -0.67 1.76
N ARG A 549 -12.56 0.02 2.03
CA ARG A 549 -12.40 0.87 3.21
C ARG A 549 -13.11 2.22 3.07
N LYS A 550 -12.93 2.88 1.93
CA LYS A 550 -13.51 4.18 1.55
C LYS A 550 -14.10 4.03 0.16
N LYS A 551 -15.28 4.63 -0.11
CA LYS A 551 -15.89 4.91 -1.43
C LYS A 551 -17.42 5.06 -1.36
N THR A 552 -18.04 4.38 -0.41
CA THR A 552 -19.50 4.26 -0.31
C THR A 552 -19.96 4.31 1.16
N ALA A 553 -21.25 4.49 1.40
CA ALA A 553 -21.83 4.36 2.75
C ALA A 553 -21.71 2.94 3.33
N THR A 554 -21.53 1.93 2.48
CA THR A 554 -21.23 0.54 2.84
C THR A 554 -19.73 0.23 2.96
N GLY A 555 -18.87 1.24 2.85
CA GLY A 555 -17.43 1.12 3.10
C GLY A 555 -17.12 1.05 4.60
N ALA A 556 -16.02 0.39 4.96
CA ALA A 556 -15.69 0.10 6.36
C ALA A 556 -15.64 1.39 7.21
N ASN A 557 -15.09 2.48 6.70
CA ASN A 557 -15.01 3.75 7.42
C ASN A 557 -16.38 4.36 7.72
N ALA A 558 -17.30 4.32 6.76
CA ALA A 558 -18.65 4.87 6.94
C ALA A 558 -19.46 4.02 7.93
N LEU A 559 -19.39 2.69 7.78
CA LEU A 559 -20.05 1.73 8.66
C LEU A 559 -19.49 1.80 10.09
N ASN A 560 -18.18 1.97 10.24
CA ASN A 560 -17.53 2.15 11.55
C ASN A 560 -18.08 3.35 12.31
N LEU A 561 -18.24 4.49 11.64
CA LEU A 561 -18.78 5.70 12.26
C LEU A 561 -20.24 5.49 12.69
N ARG A 562 -21.09 4.94 11.80
CA ARG A 562 -22.50 4.62 12.13
C ARG A 562 -22.60 3.68 13.32
N LEU A 563 -21.80 2.61 13.32
CA LEU A 563 -21.82 1.60 14.39
C LEU A 563 -21.30 2.16 15.71
N ARG A 564 -20.22 2.96 15.69
CA ARG A 564 -19.69 3.60 16.90
C ARG A 564 -20.75 4.44 17.59
N ASP A 565 -21.48 5.27 16.85
CA ASP A 565 -22.44 6.19 17.48
C ASP A 565 -23.70 5.48 18.00
N ILE A 566 -23.97 4.25 17.56
CA ILE A 566 -25.05 3.41 18.10
C ILE A 566 -24.55 2.55 19.28
N ILE A 567 -23.38 1.93 19.16
CA ILE A 567 -22.84 0.97 20.14
C ILE A 567 -22.16 1.70 21.30
N ASN A 568 -21.43 2.78 21.02
CA ASN A 568 -20.74 3.61 21.99
C ASN A 568 -21.11 5.08 21.80
N PRO A 569 -22.37 5.50 22.05
CA PRO A 569 -22.80 6.88 21.85
C PRO A 569 -22.03 7.88 22.73
N PRO A 570 -21.91 9.15 22.29
CA PRO A 570 -21.33 10.21 23.12
C PRO A 570 -22.19 10.41 24.38
N ALA A 571 -21.53 10.64 25.52
CA ALA A 571 -22.20 10.86 26.80
C ALA A 571 -21.40 11.86 27.64
N SER A 572 -22.10 12.64 28.48
CA SER A 572 -21.45 13.52 29.45
C SER A 572 -20.61 12.69 30.41
N GLY A 573 -19.30 12.93 30.44
CA GLY A 573 -18.34 12.18 31.25
C GLY A 573 -17.61 11.04 30.52
N LYS A 574 -17.85 10.84 29.22
CA LYS A 574 -16.98 10.00 28.37
C LYS A 574 -15.96 10.89 27.65
N PRO A 575 -14.66 10.78 27.97
CA PRO A 575 -13.61 11.51 27.27
C PRO A 575 -13.59 11.19 25.77
N GLU A 576 -13.28 12.21 24.97
CA GLU A 576 -13.04 12.10 23.53
C GLU A 576 -11.75 12.84 23.17
N ALA A 577 -11.04 12.32 22.18
CA ALA A 577 -9.86 12.96 21.60
C ALA A 577 -9.97 13.02 20.08
N THR A 578 -9.58 14.16 19.50
CA THR A 578 -9.61 14.39 18.06
C THR A 578 -8.20 14.47 17.49
N HIS A 579 -7.89 13.63 16.51
CA HIS A 579 -6.62 13.64 15.79
C HIS A 579 -6.89 13.69 14.28
N GLY A 580 -6.61 14.84 13.66
CA GLY A 580 -6.94 15.10 12.26
C GLY A 580 -8.45 15.04 12.02
N LYS A 581 -8.89 14.07 11.21
CA LYS A 581 -10.34 13.82 10.92
C LYS A 581 -10.94 12.70 11.78
N ARG A 582 -10.16 12.09 12.67
CA ARG A 582 -10.60 10.96 13.50
C ARG A 582 -10.96 11.44 14.90
N VAL A 583 -12.01 10.86 15.45
CA VAL A 583 -12.43 11.07 16.84
C VAL A 583 -12.40 9.71 17.53
N PHE A 584 -11.65 9.63 18.62
CA PHE A 584 -11.55 8.47 19.49
C PHE A 584 -12.32 8.75 20.77
N ARG A 585 -13.11 7.78 21.23
CA ARG A 585 -13.95 7.87 22.43
C ARG A 585 -13.64 6.74 23.39
N LEU A 586 -13.70 7.03 24.69
CA LEU A 586 -13.58 6.01 25.72
C LEU A 586 -14.53 4.83 25.44
N GLY A 587 -14.02 3.60 25.44
CA GLY A 587 -14.76 2.38 25.13
C GLY A 587 -14.89 2.05 23.63
N ASP A 588 -14.30 2.86 22.73
CA ASP A 588 -14.33 2.55 21.30
C ASP A 588 -13.60 1.24 21.02
N ARG A 589 -14.21 0.43 20.15
CA ARG A 589 -13.54 -0.73 19.55
C ARG A 589 -12.65 -0.23 18.43
N VAL A 590 -11.34 -0.40 18.59
CA VAL A 590 -10.31 0.05 17.65
C VAL A 590 -9.53 -1.11 17.06
N MET A 591 -8.92 -0.87 15.90
CA MET A 591 -8.05 -1.80 15.19
C MET A 591 -6.67 -1.18 14.99
N GLN A 592 -5.64 -1.96 15.27
CA GLN A 592 -4.25 -1.61 15.00
C GLN A 592 -3.97 -1.66 13.49
N MET A 593 -3.33 -0.63 12.93
CA MET A 593 -3.07 -0.50 11.49
C MET A 593 -1.61 -0.80 11.09
N LYS A 594 -0.68 -0.81 12.04
CA LYS A 594 0.76 -1.09 11.88
C LYS A 594 1.27 -1.95 13.04
N ASN A 595 2.33 -2.73 12.89
CA ASN A 595 2.87 -3.48 14.03
C ASN A 595 3.49 -2.51 15.05
N LEU A 596 3.28 -2.73 16.35
CA LEU A 596 3.88 -1.97 17.44
C LEU A 596 4.06 -2.88 18.66
N GLY A 597 5.32 -3.14 19.05
CA GLY A 597 5.64 -4.07 20.14
C GLY A 597 5.00 -5.45 19.91
N GLU A 598 4.14 -5.87 20.85
CA GLU A 598 3.44 -7.16 20.78
C GLU A 598 2.09 -7.11 20.04
N VAL A 599 1.62 -5.92 19.66
CA VAL A 599 0.35 -5.73 18.95
C VAL A 599 0.60 -5.69 17.44
N ASN A 600 -0.13 -6.54 16.72
CA ASN A 600 0.07 -6.71 15.29
C ASN A 600 -0.98 -5.95 14.48
N ASN A 601 -0.64 -5.62 13.24
CA ASN A 601 -1.57 -5.05 12.28
C ASN A 601 -2.81 -5.95 12.11
N GLY A 602 -3.98 -5.37 12.31
CA GLY A 602 -5.27 -6.05 12.28
C GLY A 602 -5.79 -6.44 13.66
N ASP A 603 -4.97 -6.43 14.72
CA ASP A 603 -5.42 -6.68 16.10
C ASP A 603 -6.50 -5.68 16.51
N VAL A 604 -7.47 -6.14 17.30
CA VAL A 604 -8.62 -5.35 17.73
C VAL A 604 -8.58 -5.25 19.25
N GLY A 605 -8.83 -4.06 19.76
CA GLY A 605 -8.84 -3.75 21.18
C GLY A 605 -9.89 -2.71 21.52
N TYR A 606 -9.93 -2.32 22.78
CA TYR A 606 -10.87 -1.34 23.32
C TYR A 606 -10.10 -0.20 23.99
N ILE A 607 -10.51 1.04 23.74
CA ILE A 607 -9.94 2.20 24.42
C ILE A 607 -10.37 2.17 25.89
N THR A 608 -9.41 2.09 26.80
CA THR A 608 -9.64 2.07 28.26
C THR A 608 -9.46 3.42 28.91
N ASP A 609 -8.61 4.28 28.35
CA ASP A 609 -8.33 5.61 28.89
C ASP A 609 -8.00 6.61 27.76
N ILE A 610 -8.36 7.87 27.97
CA ILE A 610 -7.98 9.00 27.11
C ILE A 610 -7.56 10.15 28.03
N PHE A 611 -6.32 10.59 27.86
CA PHE A 611 -5.74 11.73 28.56
C PHE A 611 -5.45 12.84 27.55
N CYS A 612 -5.88 14.06 27.87
CA CYS A 612 -5.65 15.24 27.05
C CYS A 612 -5.09 16.34 27.95
N ASP A 613 -3.85 16.74 27.70
CA ASP A 613 -3.16 17.78 28.48
C ASP A 613 -2.48 18.82 27.57
N THR A 614 -1.57 19.62 28.12
CA THR A 614 -0.82 20.63 27.37
C THR A 614 0.26 20.04 26.45
N GLU A 615 0.68 18.79 26.69
CA GLU A 615 1.73 18.08 25.96
C GLU A 615 1.16 17.26 24.80
N GLY A 616 -0.09 16.81 24.89
CA GLY A 616 -0.79 16.18 23.78
C GLY A 616 -1.99 15.32 24.18
N ILE A 617 -2.30 14.37 23.31
CA ILE A 617 -3.28 13.30 23.51
C ILE A 617 -2.53 12.00 23.75
N THR A 618 -2.89 11.29 24.82
CA THR A 618 -2.45 9.91 25.09
C THR A 618 -3.68 9.00 25.21
N ILE A 619 -3.69 7.89 24.48
CA ILE A 619 -4.79 6.90 24.49
C ILE A 619 -4.24 5.55 24.93
N ARG A 620 -4.89 4.93 25.91
CA ARG A 620 -4.59 3.54 26.31
C ARG A 620 -5.59 2.59 25.67
N VAL A 621 -5.10 1.52 25.06
CA VAL A 621 -5.89 0.50 24.39
C VAL A 621 -5.56 -0.89 24.95
N ASN A 622 -6.59 -1.63 25.33
CA ASN A 622 -6.48 -3.03 25.74
C ASN A 622 -6.82 -3.95 24.57
N PHE A 623 -5.86 -4.75 24.13
CA PHE A 623 -5.98 -5.72 23.03
C PHE A 623 -6.27 -7.16 23.50
N GLY A 624 -6.57 -7.34 24.79
CA GLY A 624 -6.78 -8.63 25.44
C GLY A 624 -5.48 -9.33 25.85
N ASP A 625 -5.60 -10.37 26.67
CA ASP A 625 -4.48 -11.22 27.13
C ASP A 625 -3.33 -10.45 27.82
N GLY A 626 -3.66 -9.40 28.58
CA GLY A 626 -2.67 -8.56 29.27
C GLY A 626 -1.92 -7.57 28.36
N ARG A 627 -2.29 -7.47 27.08
CA ARG A 627 -1.67 -6.56 26.11
C ARG A 627 -2.35 -5.21 26.16
N GLU A 628 -1.85 -4.32 27.01
CA GLU A 628 -2.22 -2.90 27.02
C GLU A 628 -1.11 -2.05 26.41
N VAL A 629 -1.48 -1.13 25.53
CA VAL A 629 -0.55 -0.24 24.83
C VAL A 629 -1.04 1.20 24.94
N GLU A 630 -0.12 2.10 25.26
CA GLU A 630 -0.32 3.54 25.24
C GLU A 630 0.16 4.12 23.91
N TYR A 631 -0.64 5.04 23.38
CA TYR A 631 -0.38 5.70 22.10
C TYR A 631 -0.33 7.21 22.33
N ASP A 632 0.82 7.80 21.98
CA ASP A 632 0.98 9.25 21.94
C ASP A 632 0.41 9.85 20.66
N THR A 633 0.35 11.18 20.61
CA THR A 633 -0.34 11.95 19.56
C THR A 633 0.11 11.59 18.14
N ASP A 634 1.40 11.33 17.94
CA ASP A 634 1.99 10.94 16.65
C ASP A 634 1.67 9.48 16.27
N GLN A 635 1.50 8.61 17.26
CA GLN A 635 1.16 7.21 17.09
C GLN A 635 -0.33 6.96 16.87
N LEU A 636 -1.22 7.93 17.14
CA LEU A 636 -2.66 7.82 16.88
C LEU A 636 -3.02 7.55 15.41
N SER A 637 -2.10 7.86 14.48
CA SER A 637 -2.23 7.51 13.07
C SER A 637 -2.31 5.98 12.83
N MET A 638 -1.78 5.18 13.77
CA MET A 638 -1.75 3.71 13.77
C MET A 638 -3.05 3.07 14.25
N LEU A 639 -4.01 3.84 14.78
CA LEU A 639 -5.32 3.35 15.20
C LEU A 639 -6.42 3.77 14.22
N ASP A 640 -7.40 2.88 14.02
CA ASP A 640 -8.67 3.19 13.36
C ASP A 640 -9.82 2.45 14.08
N LEU A 641 -11.07 2.79 13.77
CA LEU A 641 -12.23 2.07 14.33
C LEU A 641 -12.28 0.62 13.82
N GLY A 642 -12.72 -0.29 14.68
CA GLY A 642 -12.65 -1.74 14.49
C GLY A 642 -14.00 -2.48 14.40
N TYR A 643 -15.14 -1.80 14.25
CA TYR A 643 -16.47 -2.45 14.17
C TYR A 643 -16.69 -3.18 12.83
N ALA A 644 -16.32 -2.53 11.73
CA ALA A 644 -16.32 -3.04 10.37
C ALA A 644 -14.89 -3.10 9.82
N SER A 645 -14.60 -4.09 9.00
CA SER A 645 -13.27 -4.26 8.39
C SER A 645 -13.37 -4.71 6.93
N THR A 646 -12.23 -4.68 6.24
CA THR A 646 -12.18 -5.22 4.88
C THR A 646 -11.98 -6.73 4.89
N VAL A 647 -12.43 -7.42 3.84
CA VAL A 647 -12.23 -8.89 3.71
C VAL A 647 -10.75 -9.27 3.85
N HIS A 648 -9.83 -8.51 3.24
CA HIS A 648 -8.38 -8.72 3.36
C HIS A 648 -7.90 -8.67 4.82
N LYS A 649 -8.35 -7.68 5.60
CA LYS A 649 -7.98 -7.55 7.02
C LYS A 649 -8.56 -8.65 7.91
N SER A 650 -9.54 -9.40 7.43
CA SER A 650 -10.14 -10.53 8.15
C SER A 650 -9.42 -11.87 7.93
N GLN A 651 -8.43 -11.93 7.03
CA GLN A 651 -7.64 -13.15 6.80
C GLN A 651 -7.00 -13.66 8.10
N GLY A 652 -6.93 -14.98 8.27
CA GLY A 652 -6.50 -15.63 9.51
C GLY A 652 -7.50 -15.57 10.68
N SER A 653 -8.56 -14.76 10.61
CA SER A 653 -9.59 -14.64 11.67
C SER A 653 -10.82 -15.51 11.37
N GLU A 654 -11.59 -15.90 12.39
CA GLU A 654 -12.89 -16.57 12.23
C GLU A 654 -13.87 -16.11 13.31
N TYR A 655 -15.14 -15.95 12.95
CA TYR A 655 -16.20 -15.36 13.77
C TYR A 655 -17.43 -16.27 13.82
N GLN A 656 -18.23 -16.20 14.89
CA GLN A 656 -19.47 -16.99 14.98
C GLN A 656 -20.47 -16.58 13.89
N SER A 657 -20.64 -15.27 13.70
CA SER A 657 -21.48 -14.70 12.65
C SER A 657 -20.69 -13.70 11.81
N VAL A 658 -20.91 -13.73 10.49
CA VAL A 658 -20.27 -12.83 9.54
C VAL A 658 -21.33 -12.19 8.65
N ILE A 659 -21.33 -10.86 8.62
CA ILE A 659 -22.12 -10.06 7.70
C ILE A 659 -21.19 -9.60 6.57
N VAL A 660 -21.56 -9.85 5.32
CA VAL A 660 -20.77 -9.47 4.14
C VAL A 660 -21.57 -8.54 3.25
N ASN A 661 -21.06 -7.34 2.96
CA ASN A 661 -21.69 -6.43 2.02
C ASN A 661 -21.12 -6.57 0.60
N LEU A 662 -21.96 -6.77 -0.42
CA LEU A 662 -21.55 -6.82 -1.83
C LEU A 662 -22.46 -5.99 -2.73
N GLN A 663 -21.89 -4.96 -3.37
CA GLN A 663 -22.61 -4.02 -4.25
C GLN A 663 -21.96 -3.98 -5.64
N LYS A 664 -22.71 -3.69 -6.72
CA LYS A 664 -22.11 -3.58 -8.07
C LYS A 664 -21.06 -2.49 -8.15
N THR A 665 -21.19 -1.41 -7.39
CA THR A 665 -20.18 -0.34 -7.30
C THR A 665 -18.82 -0.86 -6.82
N HIS A 666 -18.78 -2.04 -6.21
CA HIS A 666 -17.55 -2.70 -5.80
C HIS A 666 -16.86 -3.51 -6.92
N TYR A 667 -17.31 -3.40 -8.19
CA TYR A 667 -16.97 -4.33 -9.29
C TYR A 667 -15.49 -4.68 -9.44
N ILE A 668 -14.58 -3.72 -9.19
CA ILE A 668 -13.13 -3.94 -9.30
C ILE A 668 -12.66 -5.05 -8.33
N MET A 669 -13.23 -5.13 -7.12
CA MET A 669 -12.89 -6.12 -6.09
C MET A 669 -13.83 -7.33 -6.05
N LEU A 670 -14.91 -7.35 -6.85
CA LEU A 670 -15.82 -8.49 -6.91
C LEU A 670 -15.16 -9.67 -7.63
N THR A 671 -14.44 -10.49 -6.87
CA THR A 671 -13.74 -11.68 -7.35
C THR A 671 -14.16 -12.91 -6.56
N ARG A 672 -13.97 -14.09 -7.15
CA ARG A 672 -14.33 -15.36 -6.50
C ARG A 672 -13.56 -15.58 -5.20
N PRO A 673 -12.23 -15.36 -5.13
CA PRO A 673 -11.49 -15.48 -3.88
C PRO A 673 -11.97 -14.52 -2.80
N LEU A 674 -12.39 -13.29 -3.15
CA LEU A 674 -12.93 -12.34 -2.17
C LEU A 674 -14.22 -12.86 -1.54
N ALA A 675 -15.17 -13.31 -2.36
CA ALA A 675 -16.43 -13.86 -1.88
C ALA A 675 -16.20 -15.13 -1.04
N TYR A 676 -15.33 -16.03 -1.51
CA TYR A 676 -14.95 -17.24 -0.81
C TYR A 676 -14.30 -16.94 0.56
N THR A 677 -13.28 -16.08 0.60
CA THR A 677 -12.62 -15.69 1.85
C THR A 677 -13.60 -15.07 2.83
N ALA A 678 -14.50 -14.19 2.38
CA ALA A 678 -15.48 -13.52 3.23
C ALA A 678 -16.43 -14.52 3.91
N ILE A 679 -17.06 -15.42 3.15
CA ILE A 679 -18.04 -16.36 3.73
C ILE A 679 -17.37 -17.41 4.62
N THR A 680 -16.12 -17.76 4.33
CA THR A 680 -15.38 -18.76 5.10
C THR A 680 -14.86 -18.25 6.44
N ARG A 681 -14.99 -16.93 6.71
CA ARG A 681 -14.76 -16.38 8.05
C ARG A 681 -15.87 -16.78 9.03
N GLY A 682 -17.06 -17.14 8.55
CA GLY A 682 -18.22 -17.47 9.36
C GLY A 682 -18.19 -18.92 9.86
N LYS A 683 -18.36 -19.10 11.17
CA LYS A 683 -18.38 -20.43 11.81
C LYS A 683 -19.76 -21.05 11.82
N SER A 684 -20.78 -20.24 12.11
CA SER A 684 -22.14 -20.70 12.41
C SER A 684 -23.18 -19.96 11.58
N ARG A 685 -22.98 -18.67 11.27
CA ARG A 685 -23.90 -17.87 10.47
C ARG A 685 -23.15 -16.98 9.46
N VAL A 686 -23.70 -16.87 8.25
CA VAL A 686 -23.26 -15.91 7.23
C VAL A 686 -24.48 -15.17 6.69
N ILE A 687 -24.42 -13.84 6.67
CA ILE A 687 -25.47 -12.98 6.13
C ILE A 687 -24.85 -12.11 5.03
N MET A 688 -25.20 -12.36 3.78
CA MET A 688 -24.80 -11.51 2.66
C MET A 688 -25.85 -10.43 2.44
N VAL A 689 -25.43 -9.17 2.34
CA VAL A 689 -26.32 -8.03 2.10
C VAL A 689 -25.86 -7.29 0.85
N GLY A 690 -26.78 -7.06 -0.08
CA GLY A 690 -26.52 -6.25 -1.27
C GLY A 690 -27.19 -6.81 -2.51
N GLU A 691 -26.49 -6.82 -3.65
CA GLU A 691 -27.09 -7.17 -4.94
C GLU A 691 -26.75 -8.60 -5.39
N LYS A 692 -27.76 -9.39 -5.76
CA LYS A 692 -27.53 -10.74 -6.33
C LYS A 692 -26.61 -10.69 -7.54
N ARG A 693 -26.73 -9.65 -8.37
CA ARG A 693 -25.84 -9.43 -9.52
C ARG A 693 -24.38 -9.24 -9.10
N ALA A 694 -24.12 -8.53 -8.00
CA ALA A 694 -22.77 -8.35 -7.48
C ALA A 694 -22.17 -9.69 -7.00
N LEU A 695 -22.95 -10.50 -6.32
CA LEU A 695 -22.56 -11.86 -5.94
C LEU A 695 -22.23 -12.72 -7.18
N TYR A 696 -23.07 -12.68 -8.22
CA TYR A 696 -22.82 -13.41 -9.46
C TYR A 696 -21.58 -12.93 -10.21
N MET A 697 -21.34 -11.61 -10.24
CA MET A 697 -20.10 -11.05 -10.78
C MET A 697 -18.89 -11.60 -10.02
N ALA A 698 -18.93 -11.58 -8.69
CA ALA A 698 -17.85 -12.11 -7.87
C ALA A 698 -17.58 -13.60 -8.16
N ILE A 699 -18.61 -14.46 -8.13
CA ILE A 699 -18.47 -15.91 -8.36
C ILE A 699 -17.90 -16.22 -9.77
N SER A 700 -18.28 -15.42 -10.77
CA SER A 700 -17.91 -15.64 -12.17
C SER A 700 -16.52 -15.12 -12.50
N ARG A 701 -15.98 -14.18 -11.71
CA ARG A 701 -14.72 -13.50 -12.03
C ARG A 701 -13.52 -14.24 -11.45
N THR A 702 -12.72 -14.81 -12.35
CA THR A 702 -11.48 -15.54 -12.06
C THR A 702 -10.22 -14.75 -12.35
N ASP A 703 -10.32 -13.47 -12.75
CA ASP A 703 -9.16 -12.70 -13.20
C ASP A 703 -8.05 -12.57 -12.15
N THR A 704 -8.41 -12.57 -10.85
CA THR A 704 -7.43 -12.61 -9.75
C THR A 704 -6.67 -13.92 -9.63
N GLU A 705 -7.17 -15.00 -10.22
CA GLU A 705 -6.44 -16.28 -10.38
C GLU A 705 -5.37 -16.18 -11.48
N LYS A 706 -5.38 -15.11 -12.31
CA LYS A 706 -4.43 -14.86 -13.40
C LYS A 706 -3.54 -13.65 -13.11
N ARG A 707 -2.83 -13.66 -11.98
CA ARG A 707 -1.74 -12.70 -11.76
C ARG A 707 -0.67 -12.94 -12.83
N GLY A 708 -0.13 -11.87 -13.42
CA GLY A 708 1.02 -11.97 -14.32
C GLY A 708 2.24 -12.46 -13.56
N THR A 709 2.55 -13.75 -13.65
CA THR A 709 3.73 -14.39 -13.09
C THR A 709 4.06 -15.62 -13.94
N CYS A 710 5.34 -15.95 -14.03
CA CYS A 710 5.85 -17.16 -14.68
C CYS A 710 6.54 -18.09 -13.68
N LEU A 711 6.28 -17.95 -12.37
CA LEU A 711 6.95 -18.72 -11.33
C LEU A 711 6.79 -20.24 -11.54
N ALA A 712 5.59 -20.73 -11.85
CA ALA A 712 5.36 -22.15 -12.13
C ALA A 712 6.19 -22.64 -13.34
N LYS A 713 6.29 -21.82 -14.40
CA LYS A 713 7.08 -22.13 -15.60
C LYS A 713 8.57 -22.16 -15.29
N ARG A 714 9.07 -21.23 -14.46
CA ARG A 714 10.47 -21.21 -14.02
C ARG A 714 10.80 -22.41 -13.14
N ILE A 715 9.95 -22.77 -12.18
CA ILE A 715 10.14 -23.97 -11.34
C ILE A 715 10.17 -25.24 -12.21
N LYS A 716 9.40 -25.30 -13.30
CA LYS A 716 9.42 -26.45 -14.24
C LYS A 716 10.69 -26.53 -15.07
N ASN A 717 11.25 -25.39 -15.46
CA ASN A 717 12.29 -25.29 -16.49
C ASN A 717 13.72 -25.12 -15.97
N SER A 718 13.91 -24.71 -14.70
CA SER A 718 15.24 -24.46 -14.13
C SER A 718 15.98 -25.72 -13.65
#